data_AF-A0AAX1URD7-F1
#
_entry.id   AF-A0AAX1URD7-F1
#
_cell.length_a   1.000
_cell.length_b   1.000
_cell.length_c   1.000
_cell.angle_alpha   90.00
_cell.angle_beta   90.00
_cell.angle_gamma   90.00
#
_symmetry.space_group_name_H-M   'P 1'
#
loop_
_entity.id
_entity.type
_entity.pdbx_description
1 polymer ?
#
loop_
_entity_poly.entity_id
_entity_poly.type
_entity_poly.pdbx_seq_one_letter_code
_entity_poly.pdbx_strand_id
1 'polypeptide(L)'
;MRLDRLDLTRYGHFTDRRLAFPAPAPGEADLHVVYGPNEAGKSTLFSAWLDLLFGIPLRTRYDFRHPGPTMRVGARLSHAGGALDLARVKRNTGSLLDAHDQPVPEALLQSALGGLTREGYSAMFSLDDDTLEKGGDSILASRGDLGEMLFSASAGLAQLSPRLEAIRANLDGFHRSGKRSGWLWDTKKRLAELDAERRRLDVSAGTIHRLAREAEAAEAAWRAARGAEDAAQAELGRLQDLAATLPIRARLEGLRARLAPLAHLPEAGVAERDRLDRLDRETEALRARRADRARRLADLAAEADALPLDPAVLAAAGEIEAAEALRPEHETAQKDLPRREAEAFELRAEVTALLAELGQPGAKPEGLVLPAATLTRLRALAAERSGLEATAAASEAERRAAAERLARERDRLGDPGPEGEDDTLAALLARLRAQDPAEAHARARLDRDLHEARLTAALEALAPWRGDASALAALPVPSAALLDGWERGLEEARQRLADAQRTAEAIRADLDRLRHDAAAERGAASATGLTLAEAAAARSRREAAWASHRRALDAASATEFEQALREDDRISALLAEALAEARRAAGAEAEEARLLRTLAEADAAREAARAGQARIRTALAEAGGAFGLCDADLSGLRHWLGLRDEALARQAALREADAHTTRQSEALDAATLALAAALGAPEGTPFEALLATAIARTEAAERRREARRQLAGLAADLKAREAAEAQAQQALARWRESWHEASRGTILADGPSEGPVLDLLDALGAAARSLAALEDRIAKMEANRARFEAARTALLARLGLDPDTGWEALRSRLRRAQDAARDAERLAQQRTTEDRQEAEDRRALAALDEERAALAQSLGWSEADGPLAAHLACCLEAAELRRQVAALLSDLSGRPEPQETDDPATLTSRIEKLRTDLQLLRSEAESCLTAHLDARRRLEAVGGDDALARIASDRETLLMELRDRARAHLAARFGLMAFETGLRRYRDRHRSAMLARASDAFYRLSRGAYGGLTAQPDGAQEVLVALSAEGGAKLAADLSKGTRFQLYLALRIAGFHELAQSRPPVPFIADDIMETFDDDRSAEAFALLADMSRVGQVIYLTHHRHLCDIARDACPGASLIDLTAP
;
A
#
# COMPACT_ATOMS: atom_id res chain seq x y z
N MET A 1 -8.34 -22.67 23.42
CA MET A 1 -9.67 -22.75 22.77
C MET A 1 -10.02 -24.22 22.65
N ARG A 2 -11.27 -24.59 22.93
CA ARG A 2 -11.79 -25.97 22.90
C ARG A 2 -13.11 -25.99 22.14
N LEU A 3 -13.33 -26.98 21.29
CA LEU A 3 -14.60 -27.23 20.61
C LEU A 3 -15.49 -28.08 21.53
N ASP A 4 -16.61 -27.53 21.99
CA ASP A 4 -17.56 -28.25 22.84
C ASP A 4 -18.68 -28.91 22.02
N ARG A 5 -19.08 -28.25 20.94
CA ARG A 5 -20.16 -28.71 20.05
C ARG A 5 -19.96 -28.16 18.64
N LEU A 6 -20.19 -28.96 17.61
CA LEU A 6 -20.22 -28.54 16.20
C LEU A 6 -21.63 -28.76 15.63
N ASP A 7 -22.23 -27.71 15.08
CA ASP A 7 -23.58 -27.68 14.50
C ASP A 7 -23.50 -27.55 12.97
N LEU A 8 -23.73 -28.65 12.27
CA LEU A 8 -23.75 -28.74 10.81
C LEU A 8 -25.19 -28.55 10.31
N THR A 9 -25.73 -27.33 10.46
CA THR A 9 -27.12 -26.98 10.13
C THR A 9 -27.43 -27.18 8.64
N ARG A 10 -26.63 -26.55 7.76
CA ARG A 10 -26.76 -26.66 6.29
C ARG A 10 -25.38 -26.56 5.66
N TYR A 11 -24.63 -27.65 5.59
CA TYR A 11 -23.26 -27.63 5.09
C TYR A 11 -22.87 -28.97 4.46
N GLY A 12 -22.46 -28.97 3.19
CA GLY A 12 -22.14 -30.19 2.47
C GLY A 12 -23.35 -31.12 2.39
N HIS A 13 -23.18 -32.40 2.76
CA HIS A 13 -24.29 -33.34 2.81
C HIS A 13 -25.09 -33.30 4.11
N PHE A 14 -24.59 -32.66 5.17
CA PHE A 14 -25.24 -32.62 6.48
C PHE A 14 -26.42 -31.66 6.50
N THR A 15 -27.49 -32.06 7.20
CA THR A 15 -28.67 -31.23 7.46
C THR A 15 -29.03 -31.38 8.94
N ASP A 16 -28.96 -30.28 9.69
CA ASP A 16 -29.27 -30.19 11.12
C ASP A 16 -28.56 -31.23 12.00
N ARG A 17 -27.32 -31.59 11.63
CA ARG A 17 -26.51 -32.55 12.38
C ARG A 17 -25.73 -31.84 13.48
N ARG A 18 -25.78 -32.36 14.71
CA ARG A 18 -25.08 -31.80 15.87
C ARG A 18 -24.14 -32.85 16.46
N LEU A 19 -22.89 -32.46 16.68
CA LEU A 19 -21.85 -33.30 17.27
C LEU A 19 -21.37 -32.67 18.57
N ALA A 20 -21.42 -33.43 19.67
CA ALA A 20 -21.00 -32.98 20.98
C ALA A 20 -19.62 -33.58 21.32
N PHE A 21 -18.74 -32.74 21.88
CA PHE A 21 -17.41 -33.11 22.33
C PHE A 21 -17.34 -32.93 23.86
N PRO A 22 -17.74 -33.96 24.64
CA PRO A 22 -17.87 -33.85 26.10
C PRO A 22 -16.53 -33.48 26.74
N ALA A 23 -16.57 -32.65 27.78
CA ALA A 23 -15.37 -32.30 28.53
C ALA A 23 -14.81 -33.52 29.28
N PRO A 24 -13.48 -33.74 29.30
CA PRO A 24 -12.88 -34.83 30.06
C PRO A 24 -13.04 -34.58 31.57
N ALA A 25 -13.01 -35.65 32.37
CA ALA A 25 -12.90 -35.48 33.82
C ALA A 25 -11.56 -34.83 34.18
N PRO A 26 -11.44 -34.11 35.32
CA PRO A 26 -10.20 -33.47 35.72
C PRO A 26 -9.02 -34.47 35.77
N GLY A 27 -8.00 -34.24 34.96
CA GLY A 27 -6.80 -35.08 34.87
C GLY A 27 -6.83 -36.18 33.79
N GLU A 28 -7.96 -36.34 33.08
CA GLU A 28 -8.08 -37.25 31.94
C GLU A 28 -7.74 -36.57 30.60
N ALA A 29 -7.50 -37.40 29.59
CA ALA A 29 -7.14 -37.00 28.22
C ALA A 29 -8.36 -36.47 27.43
N ASP A 30 -8.25 -35.29 26.80
CA ASP A 30 -9.31 -34.71 25.94
C ASP A 30 -9.23 -35.25 24.50
N LEU A 31 -9.18 -36.57 24.36
CA LEU A 31 -9.06 -37.29 23.08
C LEU A 31 -10.44 -37.74 22.60
N HIS A 32 -10.81 -37.31 21.40
CA HIS A 32 -12.07 -37.68 20.74
C HIS A 32 -11.79 -38.45 19.46
N VAL A 33 -12.40 -39.63 19.30
CA VAL A 33 -12.29 -40.45 18.09
C VAL A 33 -13.64 -40.44 17.39
N VAL A 34 -13.68 -39.81 16.22
CA VAL A 34 -14.86 -39.68 15.38
C VAL A 34 -14.83 -40.78 14.31
N TYR A 35 -15.70 -41.77 14.46
CA TYR A 35 -15.81 -42.90 13.55
C TYR A 35 -16.90 -42.66 12.51
N GLY A 36 -16.65 -43.07 11.26
CA GLY A 36 -17.70 -43.22 10.26
C GLY A 36 -17.18 -43.87 8.99
N PRO A 37 -17.98 -44.71 8.29
CA PRO A 37 -17.58 -45.31 7.02
C PRO A 37 -17.24 -44.26 5.97
N ASN A 38 -16.68 -44.69 4.83
CA ASN A 38 -16.47 -43.78 3.71
C ASN A 38 -17.80 -43.13 3.31
N GLU A 39 -17.74 -41.86 2.90
CA GLU A 39 -18.90 -41.01 2.60
C GLU A 39 -19.75 -40.55 3.80
N ALA A 40 -19.48 -41.02 5.03
CA ALA A 40 -20.17 -40.55 6.25
C ALA A 40 -19.95 -39.05 6.56
N GLY A 41 -19.03 -38.38 5.87
CA GLY A 41 -18.82 -36.93 5.95
C GLY A 41 -17.68 -36.45 6.84
N LYS A 42 -16.70 -37.29 7.18
CA LYS A 42 -15.52 -36.91 7.97
C LYS A 42 -14.78 -35.68 7.39
N SER A 43 -14.41 -35.72 6.11
CA SER A 43 -13.74 -34.60 5.46
C SER A 43 -14.66 -33.37 5.25
N THR A 44 -15.98 -33.58 5.16
CA THR A 44 -16.99 -32.51 5.17
C THR A 44 -17.04 -31.81 6.53
N LEU A 45 -17.01 -32.58 7.63
CA LEU A 45 -16.94 -32.08 9.01
C LEU A 45 -15.65 -31.29 9.24
N PHE A 46 -14.51 -31.84 8.83
CA PHE A 46 -13.23 -31.16 8.96
C PHE A 46 -13.18 -29.83 8.19
N SER A 47 -13.73 -29.81 6.96
CA SER A 47 -13.85 -28.57 6.20
C SER A 47 -14.82 -27.56 6.83
N ALA A 48 -15.92 -28.03 7.40
CA ALA A 48 -16.88 -27.19 8.11
C ALA A 48 -16.24 -26.52 9.33
N TRP A 49 -15.37 -27.23 10.05
CA TRP A 49 -14.59 -26.66 11.16
C TRP A 49 -13.65 -25.55 10.67
N LEU A 50 -12.89 -25.78 9.60
CA LEU A 50 -12.01 -24.75 9.04
C LEU A 50 -12.79 -23.53 8.53
N ASP A 51 -13.91 -23.77 7.84
CA ASP A 51 -14.76 -22.70 7.33
C ASP A 51 -15.45 -21.90 8.45
N LEU A 52 -15.80 -22.55 9.57
CA LEU A 52 -16.27 -21.88 10.78
C LEU A 52 -15.19 -20.93 11.33
N LEU A 53 -13.94 -21.37 11.42
CA LEU A 53 -12.85 -20.54 11.97
C LEU A 53 -12.46 -19.38 11.04
N PHE A 54 -12.36 -19.65 9.73
CA PHE A 54 -11.69 -18.73 8.79
C PHE A 54 -12.59 -18.13 7.70
N GLY A 55 -13.84 -18.58 7.58
CA GLY A 55 -14.77 -18.09 6.57
C GLY A 55 -15.14 -19.17 5.56
N ILE A 56 -16.40 -19.19 5.13
CA ILE A 56 -16.82 -20.01 3.99
C ILE A 56 -16.38 -19.29 2.70
N PRO A 57 -15.54 -19.90 1.85
CA PRO A 57 -15.05 -19.25 0.63
C PRO A 57 -16.19 -19.00 -0.38
N LEU A 58 -16.04 -17.94 -1.19
CA LEU A 58 -16.99 -17.58 -2.26
C LEU A 58 -17.29 -18.75 -3.19
N ARG A 59 -16.24 -19.49 -3.58
CA ARG A 59 -16.32 -20.78 -4.28
C ARG A 59 -16.05 -21.87 -3.25
N THR A 60 -17.08 -22.65 -2.92
CA THR A 60 -16.97 -23.81 -2.02
C THR A 60 -17.46 -25.05 -2.78
N ARG A 61 -16.84 -26.20 -2.53
CA ARG A 61 -17.28 -27.49 -3.08
C ARG A 61 -18.39 -28.13 -2.25
N TYR A 62 -18.83 -27.49 -1.17
CA TYR A 62 -19.77 -28.03 -0.18
C TYR A 62 -21.17 -27.40 -0.28
N ASP A 63 -21.50 -26.72 -1.39
CA ASP A 63 -22.83 -26.17 -1.68
C ASP A 63 -23.71 -27.06 -2.58
N PHE A 64 -23.32 -28.33 -2.78
CA PHE A 64 -24.01 -29.27 -3.68
C PHE A 64 -25.42 -29.67 -3.22
N ARG A 65 -25.69 -29.72 -1.91
CA ARG A 65 -27.02 -30.03 -1.36
C ARG A 65 -27.77 -28.77 -0.89
N HIS A 66 -27.03 -27.81 -0.34
CA HIS A 66 -27.56 -26.57 0.24
C HIS A 66 -27.00 -25.38 -0.55
N PRO A 67 -27.84 -24.59 -1.25
CA PRO A 67 -27.38 -23.42 -2.00
C PRO A 67 -26.58 -22.46 -1.11
N GLY A 68 -25.49 -21.90 -1.64
CA GLY A 68 -24.55 -21.05 -0.91
C GLY A 68 -25.17 -20.08 0.12
N PRO A 69 -26.18 -19.26 -0.22
CA PRO A 69 -26.81 -18.31 0.72
C PRO A 69 -27.47 -18.96 1.95
N THR A 70 -27.82 -20.24 1.86
CA THR A 70 -28.46 -21.00 2.94
C THR A 70 -27.46 -21.76 3.81
N MET A 71 -26.17 -21.78 3.42
CA MET A 71 -25.16 -22.52 4.15
C MET A 71 -24.91 -21.91 5.53
N ARG A 72 -24.91 -22.78 6.54
CA ARG A 72 -24.69 -22.41 7.95
C ARG A 72 -23.96 -23.53 8.68
N VAL A 73 -22.86 -23.15 9.34
CA VAL A 73 -22.13 -23.98 10.30
C VAL A 73 -22.05 -23.23 11.62
N GLY A 74 -22.36 -23.88 12.74
CA GLY A 74 -22.22 -23.31 14.08
C GLY A 74 -21.33 -24.14 14.97
N ALA A 75 -20.92 -23.57 16.08
CA ALA A 75 -20.24 -24.28 17.15
C ALA A 75 -20.36 -23.56 18.48
N ARG A 76 -20.25 -24.34 19.55
CA ARG A 76 -19.95 -23.84 20.89
C ARG A 76 -18.48 -24.06 21.18
N LEU A 77 -17.75 -22.98 21.48
CA LEU A 77 -16.32 -22.97 21.76
C LEU A 77 -16.08 -22.48 23.18
N SER A 78 -15.18 -23.12 23.92
CA SER A 78 -14.71 -22.63 25.22
C SER A 78 -13.30 -22.05 25.10
N HIS A 79 -13.08 -20.84 25.63
CA HIS A 79 -11.76 -20.23 25.71
C HIS A 79 -11.57 -19.45 27.02
N ALA A 80 -10.39 -18.85 27.21
CA ALA A 80 -10.06 -18.10 28.43
C ALA A 80 -11.02 -16.94 28.76
N GLY A 81 -11.74 -16.40 27.78
CA GLY A 81 -12.73 -15.33 27.96
C GLY A 81 -14.18 -15.81 28.14
N GLY A 82 -14.42 -17.12 28.21
CA GLY A 82 -15.74 -17.72 28.39
C GLY A 82 -16.15 -18.66 27.25
N ALA A 83 -17.42 -19.07 27.27
CA ALA A 83 -18.02 -19.88 26.21
C ALA A 83 -18.61 -18.98 25.12
N LEU A 84 -18.33 -19.31 23.87
CA LEU A 84 -18.81 -18.63 22.66
C LEU A 84 -19.72 -19.58 21.90
N ASP A 85 -20.98 -19.18 21.68
CA ASP A 85 -21.89 -19.90 20.78
C ASP A 85 -21.98 -19.08 19.49
N LEU A 86 -21.41 -19.61 18.41
CA LEU A 86 -21.14 -18.90 17.17
C LEU A 86 -21.75 -19.66 15.98
N ALA A 87 -22.24 -18.92 15.00
CA ALA A 87 -22.65 -19.46 13.71
C ALA A 87 -22.02 -18.68 12.57
N ARG A 88 -21.71 -19.36 11.47
CA ARG A 88 -21.11 -18.76 10.29
C ARG A 88 -21.94 -19.08 9.06
N VAL A 89 -22.26 -18.03 8.32
CA VAL A 89 -23.05 -18.07 7.08
C VAL A 89 -22.22 -17.56 5.90
N LYS A 90 -22.55 -18.01 4.67
CA LYS A 90 -21.81 -17.59 3.47
C LYS A 90 -22.17 -16.16 3.06
N ARG A 91 -21.39 -15.18 3.53
CA ARG A 91 -21.50 -13.74 3.21
C ARG A 91 -20.11 -13.11 3.12
N ASN A 92 -19.96 -12.03 2.35
CA ASN A 92 -18.68 -11.31 2.23
C ASN A 92 -18.34 -10.48 3.48
N THR A 93 -19.34 -9.96 4.18
CA THR A 93 -19.19 -9.15 5.41
C THR A 93 -20.23 -9.56 6.43
N GLY A 94 -19.86 -9.52 7.72
CA GLY A 94 -20.76 -9.92 8.83
C GLY A 94 -21.20 -11.38 8.75
N SER A 95 -20.30 -12.28 8.32
CA SER A 95 -20.57 -13.72 8.13
C SER A 95 -20.60 -14.50 9.45
N LEU A 96 -19.95 -13.99 10.49
CA LEU A 96 -19.94 -14.56 11.83
C LEU A 96 -21.07 -13.97 12.68
N LEU A 97 -21.87 -14.84 13.29
CA LEU A 97 -23.07 -14.54 14.04
C LEU A 97 -22.96 -15.10 15.47
N ASP A 98 -23.63 -14.49 16.44
CA ASP A 98 -23.80 -15.02 17.79
C ASP A 98 -25.05 -15.91 17.92
N ALA A 99 -25.36 -16.33 19.16
CA ALA A 99 -26.55 -17.11 19.50
C ALA A 99 -27.90 -16.43 19.19
N HIS A 100 -27.89 -15.12 18.91
CA HIS A 100 -29.07 -14.30 18.60
C HIS A 100 -29.12 -13.88 17.12
N ASP A 101 -28.32 -14.54 16.27
CA ASP A 101 -28.17 -14.26 14.84
C ASP A 101 -27.68 -12.83 14.53
N GLN A 102 -26.98 -12.18 15.48
CA GLN A 102 -26.39 -10.87 15.27
C GLN A 102 -24.94 -10.97 14.79
N PRO A 103 -24.52 -10.16 13.79
CA PRO A 103 -23.13 -10.15 13.33
C PRO A 103 -22.16 -9.76 14.45
N VAL A 104 -21.12 -10.57 14.65
CA VAL A 104 -20.04 -10.29 15.60
C VAL A 104 -18.71 -10.06 14.89
N PRO A 105 -17.79 -9.26 15.48
CA PRO A 105 -16.48 -9.00 14.87
C PRO A 105 -15.63 -10.27 14.75
N GLU A 106 -14.98 -10.45 13.59
CA GLU A 106 -14.00 -11.54 13.37
C GLU A 106 -12.85 -11.53 14.40
N ALA A 107 -12.53 -10.35 14.95
CA ALA A 107 -11.51 -10.19 15.99
C ALA A 107 -11.75 -11.08 17.22
N LEU A 108 -13.00 -11.42 17.51
CA LEU A 108 -13.36 -12.28 18.64
C LEU A 108 -12.83 -13.72 18.44
N LEU A 109 -13.01 -14.29 17.23
CA LEU A 109 -12.45 -15.60 16.86
C LEU A 109 -10.93 -15.54 16.67
N GLN A 110 -10.42 -14.47 16.06
CA GLN A 110 -8.97 -14.26 15.86
C GLN A 110 -8.21 -14.14 17.18
N SER A 111 -8.81 -13.51 18.20
CA SER A 111 -8.24 -13.47 19.55
C SER A 111 -8.19 -14.85 20.19
N ALA A 112 -9.21 -15.70 20.00
CA ALA A 112 -9.23 -17.07 20.52
C ALA A 112 -8.23 -17.98 19.79
N LEU A 113 -7.94 -17.70 18.52
CA LEU A 113 -6.94 -18.39 17.69
C LEU A 113 -5.50 -17.87 17.87
N GLY A 114 -5.30 -16.79 18.63
CA GLY A 114 -3.98 -16.19 18.82
C GLY A 114 -3.34 -15.66 17.51
N GLY A 115 -4.17 -15.22 16.56
CA GLY A 115 -3.73 -14.68 15.26
C GLY A 115 -3.26 -15.72 14.23
N LEU A 116 -3.58 -17.01 14.43
CA LEU A 116 -3.34 -18.05 13.42
C LEU A 116 -4.16 -17.79 12.15
N THR A 117 -3.53 -17.89 10.98
CA THR A 117 -4.24 -17.90 9.69
C THR A 117 -4.77 -19.30 9.38
N ARG A 118 -5.60 -19.44 8.33
CA ARG A 118 -6.08 -20.74 7.87
C ARG A 118 -4.91 -21.68 7.53
N GLU A 119 -3.93 -21.18 6.78
CA GLU A 119 -2.75 -21.94 6.38
C GLU A 119 -1.89 -22.29 7.60
N GLY A 120 -1.72 -21.35 8.54
CA GLY A 120 -0.99 -21.58 9.78
C GLY A 120 -1.66 -22.64 10.67
N TYR A 121 -2.99 -22.60 10.78
CA TYR A 121 -3.76 -23.62 11.50
C TYR A 121 -3.67 -24.96 10.78
N SER A 122 -3.86 -25.01 9.46
CA SER A 122 -3.76 -26.27 8.71
C SER A 122 -2.36 -26.88 8.76
N ALA A 123 -1.32 -26.06 8.80
CA ALA A 123 0.07 -26.49 8.89
C ALA A 123 0.52 -26.88 10.31
N MET A 124 -0.27 -26.62 11.37
CA MET A 124 0.11 -26.88 12.78
C MET A 124 -0.89 -27.71 13.58
N PHE A 125 -2.19 -27.52 13.34
CA PHE A 125 -3.27 -28.08 14.16
C PHE A 125 -4.24 -28.95 13.37
N SER A 126 -3.96 -29.19 12.08
CA SER A 126 -4.63 -30.25 11.35
C SER A 126 -3.68 -31.16 10.60
N LEU A 127 -4.03 -32.44 10.48
CA LEU A 127 -3.45 -33.34 9.49
C LEU A 127 -4.55 -34.13 8.79
N ASP A 128 -4.32 -34.46 7.54
CA ASP A 128 -5.06 -35.43 6.72
C ASP A 128 -4.03 -36.25 5.91
N ASP A 129 -4.45 -37.31 5.23
CA ASP A 129 -3.54 -38.15 4.44
C ASP A 129 -2.75 -37.34 3.38
N ASP A 130 -3.44 -36.46 2.67
CA ASP A 130 -2.89 -35.54 1.67
C ASP A 130 -1.78 -34.62 2.23
N THR A 131 -1.99 -34.05 3.42
CA THR A 131 -1.03 -33.15 4.09
C THR A 131 0.07 -33.92 4.80
N LEU A 132 -0.17 -35.16 5.23
CA LEU A 132 0.85 -36.08 5.72
C LEU A 132 1.80 -36.50 4.58
N GLU A 133 1.26 -36.75 3.38
CA GLU A 133 2.02 -37.07 2.17
C GLU A 133 2.82 -35.86 1.67
N LYS A 134 2.16 -34.74 1.42
CA LYS A 134 2.82 -33.48 1.02
C LYS A 134 3.80 -33.01 2.09
N GLY A 135 3.48 -33.24 3.36
CA GLY A 135 4.36 -32.97 4.50
C GLY A 135 5.63 -33.84 4.46
N GLY A 136 5.47 -35.15 4.31
CA GLY A 136 6.55 -36.12 4.15
C GLY A 136 7.45 -35.83 2.93
N ASP A 137 6.85 -35.41 1.82
CA ASP A 137 7.57 -35.02 0.59
C ASP A 137 8.20 -33.62 0.69
N SER A 138 7.61 -32.70 1.45
CA SER A 138 8.22 -31.39 1.72
C SER A 138 9.50 -31.52 2.53
N ILE A 139 9.64 -32.57 3.36
CA ILE A 139 10.92 -32.91 4.03
C ILE A 139 12.01 -33.23 2.99
N LEU A 140 11.65 -33.77 1.82
CA LEU A 140 12.58 -34.04 0.71
C LEU A 140 12.91 -32.78 -0.10
N ALA A 141 11.89 -31.95 -0.34
CA ALA A 141 12.02 -30.76 -1.19
C ALA A 141 12.76 -29.62 -0.49
N SER A 142 12.58 -29.48 0.83
CA SER A 142 13.32 -28.54 1.67
C SER A 142 14.65 -29.16 2.07
N ARG A 143 15.74 -28.76 1.40
CA ARG A 143 17.13 -29.02 1.79
C ARG A 143 17.47 -28.35 3.14
N GLY A 144 16.86 -28.81 4.22
CA GLY A 144 17.10 -28.31 5.59
C GLY A 144 16.13 -27.27 6.15
N ASP A 145 15.20 -26.75 5.34
CA ASP A 145 14.35 -25.60 5.72
C ASP A 145 13.03 -25.97 6.43
N LEU A 146 12.75 -27.26 6.64
CA LEU A 146 11.46 -27.69 7.20
C LEU A 146 11.28 -27.29 8.68
N GLY A 147 12.37 -27.33 9.46
CA GLY A 147 12.37 -26.86 10.84
C GLY A 147 12.07 -25.36 10.93
N GLU A 148 12.50 -24.57 9.93
CA GLU A 148 12.19 -23.14 9.80
C GLU A 148 10.74 -22.89 9.39
N MET A 149 10.19 -23.68 8.46
CA MET A 149 8.80 -23.53 8.00
C MET A 149 7.80 -23.87 9.12
N LEU A 150 8.07 -24.93 9.88
CA LEU A 150 7.28 -25.28 11.07
C LEU A 150 7.48 -24.24 12.20
N PHE A 151 8.68 -23.72 12.40
CA PHE A 151 8.93 -22.72 13.44
C PHE A 151 8.32 -21.34 13.14
N SER A 152 8.42 -20.89 11.88
CA SER A 152 7.87 -19.62 11.43
C SER A 152 6.34 -19.63 11.41
N ALA A 153 5.71 -20.76 11.04
CA ALA A 153 4.27 -20.94 11.12
C ALA A 153 3.76 -20.98 12.57
N SER A 154 4.44 -21.69 13.48
CA SER A 154 4.03 -21.79 14.90
C SER A 154 4.20 -20.48 15.68
N ALA A 155 5.26 -19.70 15.42
CA ALA A 155 5.45 -18.42 16.08
C ALA A 155 4.55 -17.28 15.53
N GLY A 156 3.80 -17.52 14.45
CA GLY A 156 3.03 -16.50 13.72
C GLY A 156 3.91 -15.57 12.87
N LEU A 157 5.14 -16.00 12.57
CA LEU A 157 6.16 -15.23 11.85
C LEU A 157 6.19 -15.54 10.34
N ALA A 158 5.30 -16.42 9.85
CA ALA A 158 5.23 -16.80 8.43
C ALA A 158 5.06 -15.60 7.48
N GLN A 159 4.40 -14.53 7.93
CA GLN A 159 4.27 -13.28 7.16
C GLN A 159 5.47 -12.33 7.28
N LEU A 160 6.40 -12.57 8.20
CA LEU A 160 7.56 -11.70 8.41
C LEU A 160 8.64 -11.94 7.37
N SER A 161 8.84 -13.16 6.88
CA SER A 161 9.83 -13.41 5.82
C SER A 161 9.53 -12.64 4.52
N PRO A 162 8.30 -12.65 3.97
CA PRO A 162 7.96 -11.80 2.82
C PRO A 162 8.07 -10.30 3.10
N ARG A 163 7.73 -9.85 4.32
CA ARG A 163 7.87 -8.44 4.72
C ARG A 163 9.33 -8.02 4.85
N LEU A 164 10.19 -8.89 5.36
CA LEU A 164 11.63 -8.66 5.44
C LEU A 164 12.27 -8.61 4.06
N GLU A 165 11.84 -9.48 3.14
CA GLU A 165 12.27 -9.42 1.73
C GLU A 165 11.78 -8.13 1.05
N ALA A 166 10.55 -7.68 1.32
CA ALA A 166 10.07 -6.38 0.84
C ALA A 166 10.88 -5.21 1.40
N ILE A 167 11.24 -5.26 2.69
CA ILE A 167 12.11 -4.25 3.34
C ILE A 167 13.51 -4.29 2.72
N ARG A 168 14.10 -5.48 2.47
CA ARG A 168 15.39 -5.65 1.77
C ARG A 168 15.34 -5.05 0.37
N ALA A 169 14.32 -5.40 -0.41
CA ALA A 169 14.16 -4.88 -1.77
C ALA A 169 14.02 -3.34 -1.79
N ASN A 170 13.29 -2.76 -0.83
CA ASN A 170 13.14 -1.32 -0.70
C ASN A 170 14.47 -0.63 -0.32
N LEU A 171 15.20 -1.21 0.65
CA LEU A 171 16.52 -0.72 1.04
C LEU A 171 17.50 -0.78 -0.14
N ASP A 172 17.52 -1.87 -0.88
CA ASP A 172 18.39 -2.04 -2.05
C ASP A 172 18.00 -1.07 -3.20
N GLY A 173 16.77 -0.57 -3.24
CA GLY A 173 16.32 0.49 -4.16
C GLY A 173 16.89 1.88 -3.85
N PHE A 174 17.21 2.17 -2.59
CA PHE A 174 17.91 3.41 -2.20
C PHE A 174 19.38 3.37 -2.61
N HIS A 175 20.10 2.29 -2.27
CA HIS A 175 21.49 2.07 -2.65
C HIS A 175 21.86 0.59 -2.59
N ARG A 176 22.44 0.06 -3.67
CA ARG A 176 22.95 -1.31 -3.74
C ARG A 176 24.47 -1.31 -3.88
N SER A 177 25.16 -1.98 -2.95
CA SER A 177 26.62 -2.07 -2.95
C SER A 177 27.14 -2.61 -4.29
N GLY A 178 28.09 -1.89 -4.91
CA GLY A 178 28.75 -2.29 -6.16
C GLY A 178 28.03 -1.93 -7.46
N LYS A 179 26.84 -1.30 -7.44
CA LYS A 179 26.15 -0.84 -8.66
C LYS A 179 25.93 0.68 -8.68
N ARG A 180 26.17 1.30 -9.84
CA ARG A 180 25.85 2.72 -10.12
C ARG A 180 24.37 2.89 -10.50
N SER A 181 23.48 2.47 -9.60
CA SER A 181 22.03 2.44 -9.83
C SER A 181 21.28 2.59 -8.51
N GLY A 182 20.19 3.34 -8.49
CA GLY A 182 19.34 3.56 -7.32
C GLY A 182 19.19 5.04 -6.99
N TRP A 183 18.23 5.35 -6.11
CA TRP A 183 17.80 6.73 -5.83
C TRP A 183 18.96 7.66 -5.40
N LEU A 184 19.91 7.15 -4.60
CA LEU A 184 21.09 7.91 -4.18
C LEU A 184 21.98 8.32 -5.36
N TRP A 185 22.15 7.44 -6.34
CA TRP A 185 22.99 7.69 -7.51
C TRP A 185 22.33 8.69 -8.46
N ASP A 186 21.03 8.55 -8.70
CA ASP A 186 20.23 9.47 -9.52
C ASP A 186 20.22 10.88 -8.92
N THR A 187 20.05 10.97 -7.60
CA THR A 187 20.10 12.23 -6.84
C THR A 187 21.46 12.90 -6.93
N LYS A 188 22.57 12.14 -6.80
CA LYS A 188 23.93 12.66 -6.95
C LYS A 188 24.19 13.20 -8.37
N LYS A 189 23.67 12.52 -9.40
CA LYS A 189 23.76 12.98 -10.79
C LYS A 189 23.00 14.28 -10.99
N ARG A 190 21.76 14.38 -10.47
CA ARG A 190 20.93 15.59 -10.58
C ARG A 190 21.56 16.79 -9.88
N LEU A 191 22.18 16.59 -8.71
CA LEU A 191 22.94 17.62 -8.01
C LEU A 191 24.10 18.17 -8.85
N ALA A 192 24.84 17.29 -9.54
CA ALA A 192 25.93 17.70 -10.42
C ALA A 192 25.45 18.48 -11.66
N GLU A 193 24.27 18.14 -12.20
CA GLU A 193 23.62 18.89 -13.29
C GLU A 193 23.23 20.31 -12.84
N LEU A 194 22.58 20.45 -11.67
CA LEU A 194 22.20 21.74 -11.10
C LEU A 194 23.43 22.63 -10.78
N ASP A 195 24.51 22.04 -10.27
CA ASP A 195 25.76 22.77 -10.01
C ASP A 195 26.43 23.27 -11.31
N ALA A 196 26.30 22.51 -12.41
CA ALA A 196 26.81 22.92 -13.72
C ALA A 196 25.94 24.02 -14.36
N GLU A 197 24.62 23.96 -14.20
CA GLU A 197 23.67 25.00 -14.65
C GLU A 197 23.91 26.33 -13.91
N ARG A 198 24.08 26.29 -12.59
CA ARG A 198 24.38 27.49 -11.78
C ARG A 198 25.64 28.22 -12.25
N ARG A 199 26.72 27.48 -12.52
CA ARG A 199 28.01 28.05 -12.98
C ARG A 199 27.94 28.73 -14.35
N ARG A 200 26.99 28.35 -15.21
CA ARG A 200 26.80 28.98 -16.53
C ARG A 200 26.09 30.33 -16.44
N LEU A 201 25.20 30.51 -15.45
CA LEU A 201 24.39 31.72 -15.28
C LEU A 201 25.17 32.87 -14.59
N ASP A 202 26.14 32.55 -13.73
CA ASP A 202 26.98 33.51 -12.99
C ASP A 202 27.88 34.42 -13.87
N VAL A 203 28.03 34.13 -15.17
CA VAL A 203 28.98 34.81 -16.08
C VAL A 203 28.38 36.07 -16.76
N SER A 204 27.19 36.54 -16.36
CA SER A 204 26.40 37.52 -17.16
C SER A 204 26.14 38.91 -16.55
N ALA A 205 26.75 39.28 -15.42
CA ALA A 205 26.44 40.53 -14.70
C ALA A 205 26.65 41.85 -15.49
N GLY A 206 27.68 41.92 -16.37
CA GLY A 206 27.94 43.11 -17.19
C GLY A 206 26.99 43.28 -18.39
N THR A 207 26.36 42.18 -18.84
CA THR A 207 25.44 42.18 -19.98
C THR A 207 24.03 42.65 -19.57
N ILE A 208 23.62 42.34 -18.34
CA ILE A 208 22.30 42.70 -17.78
C ILE A 208 22.16 44.22 -17.66
N HIS A 209 23.17 44.94 -17.17
CA HIS A 209 23.06 46.39 -16.95
C HIS A 209 22.92 47.19 -18.25
N ARG A 210 23.58 46.74 -19.33
CA ARG A 210 23.46 47.35 -20.67
C ARG A 210 22.07 47.09 -21.28
N LEU A 211 21.57 45.85 -21.20
CA LEU A 211 20.26 45.49 -21.73
C LEU A 211 19.10 46.19 -20.98
N ALA A 212 19.27 46.45 -19.68
CA ALA A 212 18.30 47.18 -18.89
C ALA A 212 18.10 48.63 -19.38
N ARG A 213 19.20 49.35 -19.67
CA ARG A 213 19.14 50.70 -20.23
C ARG A 213 18.54 50.76 -21.63
N GLU A 214 18.79 49.74 -22.47
CA GLU A 214 18.20 49.62 -23.80
C GLU A 214 16.68 49.37 -23.73
N ALA A 215 16.23 48.55 -22.77
CA ALA A 215 14.81 48.27 -22.56
C ALA A 215 14.02 49.49 -22.05
N GLU A 216 14.57 50.27 -21.11
CA GLU A 216 13.96 51.50 -20.59
C GLU A 216 13.80 52.57 -21.69
N ALA A 217 14.81 52.75 -22.55
CA ALA A 217 14.75 53.69 -23.66
C ALA A 217 13.70 53.31 -24.71
N ALA A 218 13.60 52.00 -25.03
CA ALA A 218 12.60 51.50 -25.97
C ALA A 218 11.16 51.58 -25.41
N GLU A 219 10.99 51.39 -24.09
CA GLU A 219 9.70 51.54 -23.42
C GLU A 219 9.19 53.00 -23.45
N ALA A 220 10.07 53.97 -23.18
CA ALA A 220 9.73 55.38 -23.24
C ALA A 220 9.29 55.81 -24.66
N ALA A 221 9.99 55.33 -25.70
CA ALA A 221 9.65 55.60 -27.09
C ALA A 221 8.30 54.97 -27.49
N TRP A 222 8.02 53.73 -27.07
CA TRP A 222 6.73 53.07 -27.31
C TRP A 222 5.58 53.80 -26.62
N ARG A 223 5.72 54.19 -25.35
CA ARG A 223 4.67 54.93 -24.62
C ARG A 223 4.30 56.26 -25.30
N ALA A 224 5.30 56.97 -25.82
CA ALA A 224 5.08 58.23 -26.55
C ALA A 224 4.32 58.00 -27.87
N ALA A 225 4.74 57.02 -28.68
CA ALA A 225 4.06 56.67 -29.93
C ALA A 225 2.63 56.16 -29.69
N ARG A 226 2.44 55.35 -28.64
CA ARG A 226 1.13 54.82 -28.25
C ARG A 226 0.17 55.91 -27.78
N GLY A 227 0.67 56.90 -27.02
CA GLY A 227 -0.14 58.05 -26.59
C GLY A 227 -0.65 58.90 -27.77
N ALA A 228 0.16 59.07 -28.82
CA ALA A 228 -0.25 59.77 -30.04
C ALA A 228 -1.27 58.96 -30.86
N GLU A 229 -1.09 57.63 -30.95
CA GLU A 229 -2.06 56.71 -31.57
C GLU A 229 -3.42 56.76 -30.84
N ASP A 230 -3.43 56.63 -29.51
CA ASP A 230 -4.66 56.60 -28.70
C ASP A 230 -5.45 57.92 -28.81
N ALA A 231 -4.76 59.07 -28.88
CA ALA A 231 -5.42 60.38 -29.07
C ALA A 231 -6.07 60.51 -30.46
N ALA A 232 -5.40 60.07 -31.53
CA ALA A 232 -5.96 60.05 -32.88
C ALA A 232 -7.10 59.03 -33.03
N GLN A 233 -6.99 57.88 -32.33
CA GLN A 233 -8.03 56.86 -32.27
C GLN A 233 -9.30 57.35 -31.57
N ALA A 234 -9.16 58.11 -30.47
CA ALA A 234 -10.29 58.69 -29.75
C ALA A 234 -11.07 59.69 -30.62
N GLU A 235 -10.37 60.55 -31.38
CA GLU A 235 -11.00 61.50 -32.29
C GLU A 235 -11.64 60.82 -33.51
N LEU A 236 -11.01 59.76 -34.04
CA LEU A 236 -11.59 58.93 -35.09
C LEU A 236 -12.87 58.21 -34.60
N GLY A 237 -12.85 57.66 -33.37
CA GLY A 237 -14.00 57.03 -32.74
C GLY A 237 -15.18 58.00 -32.61
N ARG A 238 -14.92 59.21 -32.10
CA ARG A 238 -15.94 60.27 -31.98
C ARG A 238 -16.61 60.59 -33.33
N LEU A 239 -15.82 60.73 -34.41
CA LEU A 239 -16.35 61.03 -35.74
C LEU A 239 -17.05 59.83 -36.40
N GLN A 240 -16.58 58.61 -36.15
CA GLN A 240 -17.22 57.37 -36.62
C GLN A 240 -18.55 57.09 -35.92
N ASP A 241 -18.64 57.33 -34.61
CA ASP A 241 -19.88 57.18 -33.85
C ASP A 241 -20.95 58.16 -34.32
N LEU A 242 -20.55 59.39 -34.64
CA LEU A 242 -21.43 60.39 -35.25
C LEU A 242 -21.90 59.94 -36.65
N ALA A 243 -20.99 59.47 -37.51
CA ALA A 243 -21.32 58.98 -38.86
C ALA A 243 -22.18 57.69 -38.85
N ALA A 244 -21.97 56.80 -37.88
CA ALA A 244 -22.69 55.52 -37.74
C ALA A 244 -24.10 55.69 -37.16
N THR A 245 -24.37 56.80 -36.45
CA THR A 245 -25.69 57.08 -35.86
C THR A 245 -26.75 57.41 -36.93
N LEU A 246 -26.33 58.00 -38.06
CA LEU A 246 -27.20 58.38 -39.18
C LEU A 246 -27.93 57.18 -39.86
N PRO A 247 -27.25 56.10 -40.30
CA PRO A 247 -27.91 54.95 -40.92
C PRO A 247 -28.74 54.09 -39.94
N ILE A 248 -28.38 54.06 -38.64
CA ILE A 248 -29.14 53.32 -37.61
C ILE A 248 -30.54 53.91 -37.43
N ARG A 249 -30.66 55.25 -37.45
CA ARG A 249 -31.96 55.93 -37.43
C ARG A 249 -32.81 55.61 -38.67
N ALA A 250 -32.21 55.63 -39.86
CA ALA A 250 -32.91 55.26 -41.10
C ALA A 250 -33.38 53.78 -41.09
N ARG A 251 -32.58 52.87 -40.51
CA ARG A 251 -32.93 51.44 -40.39
C ARG A 251 -34.02 51.18 -39.34
N LEU A 252 -34.02 51.93 -38.24
CA LEU A 252 -35.08 51.87 -37.22
C LEU A 252 -36.45 52.22 -37.81
N GLU A 253 -36.51 53.23 -38.68
CA GLU A 253 -37.73 53.59 -39.41
C GLU A 253 -38.18 52.47 -40.37
N GLY A 254 -37.24 51.84 -41.09
CA GLY A 254 -37.54 50.71 -41.96
C GLY A 254 -38.02 49.44 -41.24
N LEU A 255 -37.49 49.13 -40.05
CA LEU A 255 -37.93 47.97 -39.26
C LEU A 255 -39.28 48.19 -38.58
N ARG A 256 -39.58 49.41 -38.15
CA ARG A 256 -40.93 49.78 -37.66
C ARG A 256 -42.00 49.58 -38.73
N ALA A 257 -41.71 49.92 -39.99
CA ALA A 257 -42.62 49.70 -41.10
C ALA A 257 -42.87 48.20 -41.39
N ARG A 258 -41.85 47.33 -41.22
CA ARG A 258 -41.96 45.87 -41.42
C ARG A 258 -42.68 45.14 -40.28
N LEU A 259 -42.59 45.64 -39.05
CA LEU A 259 -43.27 45.06 -37.89
C LEU A 259 -44.78 45.34 -37.89
N ALA A 260 -45.21 46.45 -38.48
CA ALA A 260 -46.62 46.89 -38.50
C ALA A 260 -47.65 45.82 -38.92
N PRO A 261 -47.47 45.04 -40.02
CA PRO A 261 -48.44 44.01 -40.42
C PRO A 261 -48.47 42.76 -39.51
N LEU A 262 -47.39 42.46 -38.78
CA LEU A 262 -47.26 41.26 -37.93
C LEU A 262 -47.54 41.55 -36.44
N ALA A 263 -47.87 42.79 -36.10
CA ALA A 263 -47.96 43.26 -34.71
C ALA A 263 -49.05 42.58 -33.88
N HIS A 264 -50.04 41.94 -34.52
CA HIS A 264 -51.17 41.25 -33.88
C HIS A 264 -50.88 39.79 -33.47
N LEU A 265 -49.75 39.22 -33.92
CA LEU A 265 -49.37 37.84 -33.59
C LEU A 265 -48.79 37.73 -32.17
N PRO A 266 -49.10 36.64 -31.43
CA PRO A 266 -48.60 36.40 -30.07
C PRO A 266 -47.08 36.20 -30.05
N GLU A 267 -46.45 36.41 -28.90
CA GLU A 267 -45.00 36.19 -28.76
C GLU A 267 -44.70 34.69 -28.68
N ALA A 268 -43.80 34.22 -29.55
CA ALA A 268 -43.26 32.87 -29.55
C ALA A 268 -41.72 32.93 -29.51
N GLY A 269 -41.11 31.93 -28.88
CA GLY A 269 -39.66 31.83 -28.72
C GLY A 269 -39.10 30.50 -29.22
N VAL A 270 -37.80 30.32 -28.98
CA VAL A 270 -37.07 29.10 -29.34
C VAL A 270 -37.64 27.88 -28.59
N ALA A 271 -38.19 28.08 -27.39
CA ALA A 271 -38.80 27.02 -26.58
C ALA A 271 -40.01 26.37 -27.27
N GLU A 272 -40.89 27.16 -27.89
CA GLU A 272 -42.05 26.66 -28.62
C GLU A 272 -41.65 25.92 -29.90
N ARG A 273 -40.56 26.35 -30.54
CA ARG A 273 -39.95 25.67 -31.70
C ARG A 273 -39.32 24.33 -31.33
N ASP A 274 -38.48 24.31 -30.30
CA ASP A 274 -37.83 23.09 -29.83
C ASP A 274 -38.86 22.08 -29.32
N ARG A 275 -39.96 22.56 -28.72
CA ARG A 275 -41.07 21.73 -28.29
C ARG A 275 -41.79 21.06 -29.46
N LEU A 276 -42.05 21.79 -30.55
CA LEU A 276 -42.64 21.22 -31.78
C LEU A 276 -41.68 20.20 -32.44
N ASP A 277 -40.39 20.54 -32.56
CA ASP A 277 -39.36 19.66 -33.14
C ASP A 277 -39.12 18.39 -32.30
N ARG A 278 -39.30 18.46 -30.97
CA ARG A 278 -39.26 17.29 -30.09
C ARG A 278 -40.47 16.39 -30.33
N LEU A 279 -41.67 16.96 -30.36
CA LEU A 279 -42.92 16.22 -30.56
C LEU A 279 -42.92 15.47 -31.90
N ASP A 280 -42.49 16.12 -32.98
CA ASP A 280 -42.44 15.49 -34.31
C ASP A 280 -41.42 14.31 -34.34
N ARG A 281 -40.22 14.48 -33.75
CA ARG A 281 -39.19 13.40 -33.66
C ARG A 281 -39.64 12.20 -32.82
N GLU A 282 -40.21 12.46 -31.64
CA GLU A 282 -40.66 11.39 -30.73
C GLU A 282 -41.83 10.60 -31.33
N THR A 283 -42.71 11.28 -32.06
CA THR A 283 -43.83 10.66 -32.78
C THR A 283 -43.35 9.75 -33.91
N GLU A 284 -42.40 10.20 -34.73
CA GLU A 284 -41.81 9.37 -35.80
C GLU A 284 -41.07 8.14 -35.25
N ALA A 285 -40.30 8.31 -34.17
CA ALA A 285 -39.57 7.22 -33.53
C ALA A 285 -40.50 6.14 -32.92
N LEU A 286 -41.65 6.54 -32.36
CA LEU A 286 -42.65 5.60 -31.86
C LEU A 286 -43.38 4.87 -32.99
N ARG A 287 -43.73 5.57 -34.09
CA ARG A 287 -44.35 4.92 -35.27
C ARG A 287 -43.44 3.87 -35.91
N ALA A 288 -42.14 4.14 -36.01
CA ALA A 288 -41.17 3.18 -36.54
C ALA A 288 -41.02 1.94 -35.64
N ARG A 289 -40.98 2.11 -34.31
CA ARG A 289 -40.90 1.00 -33.35
C ARG A 289 -42.10 0.06 -33.41
N ARG A 290 -43.31 0.61 -33.48
CA ARG A 290 -44.56 -0.17 -33.61
C ARG A 290 -44.60 -0.97 -34.91
N ALA A 291 -44.13 -0.39 -36.02
CA ALA A 291 -44.04 -1.10 -37.30
C ALA A 291 -43.07 -2.29 -37.25
N ASP A 292 -41.94 -2.18 -36.53
CA ASP A 292 -41.01 -3.30 -36.37
C ASP A 292 -41.59 -4.42 -35.50
N ARG A 293 -42.22 -4.04 -34.39
CA ARG A 293 -42.83 -4.97 -33.45
C ARG A 293 -44.00 -5.75 -34.07
N ALA A 294 -44.80 -5.11 -34.91
CA ALA A 294 -45.86 -5.78 -35.66
C ALA A 294 -45.33 -6.88 -36.61
N ARG A 295 -44.15 -6.68 -37.22
CA ARG A 295 -43.51 -7.72 -38.05
C ARG A 295 -43.02 -8.91 -37.22
N ARG A 296 -42.34 -8.64 -36.09
CA ARG A 296 -41.85 -9.70 -35.17
C ARG A 296 -42.97 -10.57 -34.62
N LEU A 297 -44.11 -9.97 -34.28
CA LEU A 297 -45.29 -10.70 -33.81
C LEU A 297 -45.87 -11.62 -34.89
N ALA A 298 -45.81 -11.22 -36.17
CA ALA A 298 -46.23 -12.05 -37.29
C ALA A 298 -45.25 -13.22 -37.54
N ASP A 299 -43.95 -12.97 -37.45
CA ASP A 299 -42.91 -14.01 -37.62
C ASP A 299 -43.00 -15.08 -36.52
N LEU A 300 -43.15 -14.68 -35.26
CA LEU A 300 -43.32 -15.59 -34.13
C LEU A 300 -44.60 -16.45 -34.24
N ALA A 301 -45.67 -15.92 -34.84
CA ALA A 301 -46.89 -16.68 -35.07
C ALA A 301 -46.70 -17.75 -36.16
N ALA A 302 -46.00 -17.40 -37.24
CA ALA A 302 -45.69 -18.33 -38.33
C ALA A 302 -44.74 -19.46 -37.88
N GLU A 303 -43.77 -19.16 -37.01
CA GLU A 303 -42.87 -20.18 -36.44
C GLU A 303 -43.59 -21.18 -35.53
N ALA A 304 -44.60 -20.72 -34.76
CA ALA A 304 -45.37 -21.59 -33.87
C ALA A 304 -46.29 -22.55 -34.63
N ASP A 305 -46.90 -22.09 -35.73
CA ASP A 305 -47.81 -22.91 -36.56
C ASP A 305 -47.07 -24.01 -37.35
N ALA A 306 -45.75 -23.92 -37.50
CA ALA A 306 -44.93 -24.86 -38.29
C ALA A 306 -44.40 -26.08 -37.50
N LEU A 307 -44.68 -26.19 -36.18
CA LEU A 307 -44.12 -27.24 -35.32
C LEU A 307 -44.90 -28.59 -35.41
N PRO A 308 -44.23 -29.73 -35.68
CA PRO A 308 -44.89 -31.03 -35.84
C PRO A 308 -45.10 -31.75 -34.49
N LEU A 309 -46.23 -31.51 -33.83
CA LEU A 309 -46.59 -32.14 -32.55
C LEU A 309 -47.18 -33.56 -32.73
N ASP A 310 -46.63 -34.57 -32.05
CA ASP A 310 -47.13 -35.97 -32.03
C ASP A 310 -47.65 -36.34 -30.62
N PRO A 311 -48.94 -36.05 -30.30
CA PRO A 311 -49.51 -36.23 -28.98
C PRO A 311 -49.66 -37.69 -28.55
N ALA A 312 -49.71 -38.64 -29.49
CA ALA A 312 -49.89 -40.06 -29.19
C ALA A 312 -48.62 -40.69 -28.59
N VAL A 313 -47.44 -40.29 -29.07
CA VAL A 313 -46.15 -40.76 -28.54
C VAL A 313 -45.79 -40.06 -27.23
N LEU A 314 -46.13 -38.78 -27.09
CA LEU A 314 -45.93 -38.04 -25.82
C LEU A 314 -46.71 -38.69 -24.65
N ALA A 315 -47.89 -39.25 -24.91
CA ALA A 315 -48.70 -39.94 -23.90
C ALA A 315 -48.13 -41.31 -23.46
N ALA A 316 -47.24 -41.93 -24.25
CA ALA A 316 -46.63 -43.23 -23.96
C ALA A 316 -45.18 -43.13 -23.43
N ALA A 317 -44.66 -41.91 -23.21
CA ALA A 317 -43.26 -41.65 -22.88
C ALA A 317 -42.76 -42.44 -21.65
N GLY A 318 -43.53 -42.48 -20.57
CA GLY A 318 -43.13 -43.17 -19.33
C GLY A 318 -43.04 -44.69 -19.46
N GLU A 319 -43.86 -45.30 -20.31
CA GLU A 319 -43.81 -46.75 -20.57
C GLU A 319 -42.60 -47.10 -21.46
N ILE A 320 -42.25 -46.23 -22.43
CA ILE A 320 -41.07 -46.37 -23.30
C ILE A 320 -39.77 -46.25 -22.49
N GLU A 321 -39.70 -45.31 -21.55
CA GLU A 321 -38.53 -45.13 -20.67
C GLU A 321 -38.32 -46.32 -19.71
N ALA A 322 -39.40 -46.90 -19.17
CA ALA A 322 -39.34 -48.07 -18.30
C ALA A 322 -38.81 -49.33 -19.01
N ALA A 323 -39.11 -49.50 -20.30
CA ALA A 323 -38.58 -50.61 -21.10
C ALA A 323 -37.13 -50.38 -21.56
N GLU A 324 -36.69 -49.14 -21.83
CA GLU A 324 -35.28 -48.81 -22.11
C GLU A 324 -34.37 -49.18 -20.92
N ALA A 325 -34.85 -49.08 -19.68
CA ALA A 325 -34.09 -49.45 -18.49
C ALA A 325 -33.71 -50.95 -18.43
N LEU A 326 -34.46 -51.83 -19.11
CA LEU A 326 -34.20 -53.29 -19.13
C LEU A 326 -33.27 -53.73 -20.28
N ARG A 327 -32.96 -52.83 -21.22
CA ARG A 327 -32.15 -53.08 -22.42
C ARG A 327 -30.67 -53.37 -22.13
N PRO A 328 -29.97 -52.65 -21.21
CA PRO A 328 -28.54 -52.89 -20.97
C PRO A 328 -28.26 -54.31 -20.45
N GLU A 329 -29.12 -54.82 -19.57
CA GLU A 329 -29.00 -56.18 -19.00
C GLU A 329 -29.23 -57.28 -20.06
N HIS A 330 -30.13 -57.04 -21.00
CA HIS A 330 -30.37 -57.93 -22.15
C HIS A 330 -29.21 -57.92 -23.14
N GLU A 331 -28.70 -56.76 -23.55
CA GLU A 331 -27.57 -56.65 -24.48
C GLU A 331 -26.27 -57.21 -23.89
N THR A 332 -26.05 -57.03 -22.58
CA THR A 332 -24.90 -57.61 -21.87
C THR A 332 -25.00 -59.13 -21.80
N ALA A 333 -26.19 -59.67 -21.48
CA ALA A 333 -26.41 -61.11 -21.47
C ALA A 333 -26.25 -61.74 -22.86
N GLN A 334 -26.65 -61.06 -23.93
CA GLN A 334 -26.57 -61.60 -25.30
C GLN A 334 -25.13 -61.65 -25.85
N LYS A 335 -24.26 -60.72 -25.44
CA LYS A 335 -22.86 -60.67 -25.89
C LYS A 335 -21.93 -61.54 -25.06
N ASP A 336 -22.13 -61.59 -23.74
CA ASP A 336 -21.19 -62.23 -22.83
C ASP A 336 -21.43 -63.74 -22.66
N LEU A 337 -22.65 -64.25 -22.83
CA LEU A 337 -22.99 -65.66 -22.56
C LEU A 337 -22.09 -66.66 -23.34
N PRO A 338 -21.85 -66.52 -24.66
CA PRO A 338 -21.01 -67.45 -25.41
C PRO A 338 -19.54 -67.40 -24.97
N ARG A 339 -19.07 -66.23 -24.55
CA ARG A 339 -17.70 -66.01 -24.08
C ARG A 339 -17.50 -66.66 -22.70
N ARG A 340 -18.47 -66.54 -21.79
CA ARG A 340 -18.41 -67.15 -20.46
C ARG A 340 -18.53 -68.67 -20.51
N GLU A 341 -19.28 -69.22 -21.46
CA GLU A 341 -19.33 -70.66 -21.74
C GLU A 341 -17.99 -71.20 -22.25
N ALA A 342 -17.29 -70.43 -23.09
CA ALA A 342 -15.93 -70.77 -23.55
C ALA A 342 -14.90 -70.67 -22.40
N GLU A 343 -14.95 -69.63 -21.58
CA GLU A 343 -14.08 -69.46 -20.40
C GLU A 343 -14.25 -70.62 -19.38
N ALA A 344 -15.48 -71.14 -19.21
CA ALA A 344 -15.74 -72.30 -18.34
C ALA A 344 -15.10 -73.59 -18.88
N PHE A 345 -15.05 -73.74 -20.21
CA PHE A 345 -14.40 -74.87 -20.87
C PHE A 345 -12.87 -74.80 -20.74
N GLU A 346 -12.28 -73.61 -20.89
CA GLU A 346 -10.85 -73.38 -20.73
C GLU A 346 -10.37 -73.60 -19.28
N LEU A 347 -11.10 -73.07 -18.28
CA LEU A 347 -10.79 -73.27 -16.86
C LEU A 347 -10.85 -74.76 -16.45
N ARG A 348 -11.72 -75.57 -17.05
CA ARG A 348 -11.74 -77.04 -16.86
C ARG A 348 -10.48 -77.70 -17.41
N ALA A 349 -9.97 -77.23 -18.54
CA ALA A 349 -8.74 -77.74 -19.14
C ALA A 349 -7.50 -77.31 -18.31
N GLU A 350 -7.49 -76.09 -17.78
CA GLU A 350 -6.42 -75.54 -16.94
C GLU A 350 -6.27 -76.30 -15.61
N VAL A 351 -7.38 -76.59 -14.92
CA VAL A 351 -7.37 -77.47 -13.72
C VAL A 351 -6.76 -78.84 -14.03
N THR A 352 -7.02 -79.37 -15.22
CA THR A 352 -6.49 -80.67 -15.66
C THR A 352 -4.97 -80.61 -15.94
N ALA A 353 -4.48 -79.49 -16.50
CA ALA A 353 -3.06 -79.27 -16.78
C ALA A 353 -2.23 -79.04 -15.51
N LEU A 354 -2.73 -78.25 -14.56
CA LEU A 354 -2.06 -77.97 -13.28
C LEU A 354 -1.86 -79.24 -12.43
N LEU A 355 -2.81 -80.18 -12.46
CA LEU A 355 -2.67 -81.49 -11.82
C LEU A 355 -1.57 -82.35 -12.47
N ALA A 356 -1.35 -82.22 -13.77
CA ALA A 356 -0.30 -82.93 -14.49
C ALA A 356 1.10 -82.34 -14.21
N GLU A 357 1.23 -81.01 -14.13
CA GLU A 357 2.50 -80.32 -13.77
C GLU A 357 2.93 -80.58 -12.33
N LEU A 358 1.98 -80.73 -11.41
CA LEU A 358 2.22 -81.16 -10.03
C LEU A 358 2.57 -82.66 -9.91
N GLY A 359 2.67 -83.39 -11.03
CA GLY A 359 3.02 -84.80 -11.09
C GLY A 359 1.93 -85.75 -10.60
N GLN A 360 0.67 -85.29 -10.52
CA GLN A 360 -0.49 -86.02 -9.97
C GLN A 360 -1.68 -86.09 -10.96
N PRO A 361 -1.50 -86.61 -12.20
CA PRO A 361 -2.56 -86.66 -13.18
C PRO A 361 -3.72 -87.57 -12.73
N GLY A 362 -4.94 -87.03 -12.72
CA GLY A 362 -6.17 -87.74 -12.35
C GLY A 362 -6.58 -87.65 -10.87
N ALA A 363 -5.81 -86.96 -10.03
CA ALA A 363 -6.20 -86.64 -8.67
C ALA A 363 -7.36 -85.63 -8.64
N LYS A 364 -8.25 -85.75 -7.65
CA LYS A 364 -9.29 -84.73 -7.43
C LYS A 364 -8.66 -83.48 -6.79
N PRO A 365 -8.93 -82.25 -7.28
CA PRO A 365 -8.36 -81.02 -6.74
C PRO A 365 -8.53 -80.89 -5.22
N GLU A 366 -9.66 -81.34 -4.68
CA GLU A 366 -9.97 -81.28 -3.25
C GLU A 366 -8.96 -82.02 -2.34
N GLY A 367 -8.20 -82.99 -2.86
CA GLY A 367 -7.22 -83.77 -2.09
C GLY A 367 -5.79 -83.22 -2.08
N LEU A 368 -5.48 -82.21 -2.91
CA LEU A 368 -4.14 -81.61 -3.06
C LEU A 368 -4.10 -80.13 -2.66
N VAL A 369 -5.26 -79.49 -2.50
CA VAL A 369 -5.39 -78.10 -2.06
C VAL A 369 -5.01 -77.98 -0.58
N LEU A 370 -3.91 -77.26 -0.31
CA LEU A 370 -3.51 -76.92 1.04
C LEU A 370 -4.49 -75.90 1.67
N PRO A 371 -4.77 -75.97 2.98
CA PRO A 371 -5.50 -74.92 3.67
C PRO A 371 -4.79 -73.57 3.50
N ALA A 372 -5.55 -72.51 3.24
CA ALA A 372 -5.00 -71.17 3.02
C ALA A 372 -4.03 -70.74 4.15
N ALA A 373 -4.36 -71.06 5.41
CA ALA A 373 -3.50 -70.76 6.55
C ALA A 373 -2.10 -71.41 6.49
N THR A 374 -2.02 -72.65 6.00
CA THR A 374 -0.75 -73.39 5.87
C THR A 374 0.09 -72.86 4.70
N LEU A 375 -0.57 -72.55 3.56
CA LEU A 375 0.07 -71.97 2.39
C LEU A 375 0.61 -70.55 2.68
N THR A 376 -0.16 -69.72 3.40
CA THR A 376 0.26 -68.38 3.83
C THR A 376 1.46 -68.43 4.77
N ARG A 377 1.47 -69.36 5.74
CA ARG A 377 2.60 -69.51 6.68
C ARG A 377 3.89 -69.93 5.97
N LEU A 378 3.80 -70.83 5.00
CA LEU A 378 4.97 -71.27 4.20
C LEU A 378 5.46 -70.18 3.23
N ARG A 379 4.56 -69.39 2.63
CA ARG A 379 4.94 -68.23 1.79
C ARG A 379 5.62 -67.11 2.59
N ALA A 380 5.11 -66.80 3.78
CA ALA A 380 5.71 -65.81 4.67
C ALA A 380 7.15 -66.20 5.02
N LEU A 381 7.37 -67.44 5.45
CA LEU A 381 8.71 -67.94 5.76
C LEU A 381 9.61 -68.00 4.51
N ALA A 382 9.10 -68.33 3.32
CA ALA A 382 9.89 -68.34 2.08
C ALA A 382 10.35 -66.92 1.68
N ALA A 383 9.48 -65.91 1.84
CA ALA A 383 9.77 -64.51 1.54
C ALA A 383 10.78 -63.88 2.53
N GLU A 384 10.71 -64.27 3.81
CA GLU A 384 11.62 -63.77 4.86
C GLU A 384 13.08 -64.22 4.67
N ARG A 385 13.32 -65.36 4.02
CA ARG A 385 14.66 -65.95 3.86
C ARG A 385 15.66 -65.02 3.19
N SER A 386 15.31 -64.49 2.02
CA SER A 386 16.21 -63.63 1.23
C SER A 386 16.51 -62.33 1.97
N GLY A 387 15.52 -61.78 2.69
CA GLY A 387 15.69 -60.61 3.53
C GLY A 387 16.62 -60.85 4.71
N LEU A 388 16.48 -61.98 5.41
CA LEU A 388 17.33 -62.32 6.56
C LEU A 388 18.77 -62.65 6.15
N GLU A 389 18.97 -63.37 5.03
CA GLU A 389 20.30 -63.63 4.47
C GLU A 389 20.99 -62.34 3.99
N ALA A 390 20.25 -61.44 3.33
CA ALA A 390 20.75 -60.12 2.93
C ALA A 390 21.06 -59.22 4.13
N THR A 391 20.25 -59.24 5.18
CA THR A 391 20.46 -58.45 6.41
C THR A 391 21.69 -58.91 7.16
N ALA A 392 21.93 -60.22 7.24
CA ALA A 392 23.14 -60.78 7.85
C ALA A 392 24.41 -60.37 7.07
N ALA A 393 24.38 -60.46 5.74
CA ALA A 393 25.49 -60.04 4.88
C ALA A 393 25.74 -58.51 4.92
N ALA A 394 24.67 -57.72 4.94
CA ALA A 394 24.75 -56.26 5.03
C ALA A 394 25.33 -55.80 6.37
N SER A 395 24.88 -56.39 7.48
CA SER A 395 25.37 -56.04 8.83
C SER A 395 26.87 -56.36 9.00
N GLU A 396 27.35 -57.46 8.43
CA GLU A 396 28.78 -57.80 8.40
C GLU A 396 29.60 -56.78 7.59
N ALA A 397 29.08 -56.35 6.43
CA ALA A 397 29.72 -55.34 5.59
C ALA A 397 29.74 -53.95 6.26
N GLU A 398 28.66 -53.55 6.93
CA GLU A 398 28.56 -52.29 7.66
C GLU A 398 29.53 -52.22 8.85
N ARG A 399 29.68 -53.31 9.60
CA ARG A 399 30.69 -53.40 10.68
C ARG A 399 32.10 -53.22 10.13
N ARG A 400 32.44 -53.89 9.02
CA ARG A 400 33.74 -53.71 8.35
C ARG A 400 33.97 -52.25 7.92
N ALA A 401 32.97 -51.63 7.30
CA ALA A 401 33.06 -50.24 6.87
C ALA A 401 33.23 -49.27 8.06
N ALA A 402 32.50 -49.49 9.17
CA ALA A 402 32.64 -48.69 10.39
C ALA A 402 34.04 -48.81 11.01
N ALA A 403 34.61 -50.03 11.04
CA ALA A 403 35.96 -50.28 11.54
C ALA A 403 37.02 -49.55 10.71
N GLU A 404 36.90 -49.60 9.37
CA GLU A 404 37.81 -48.87 8.49
C GLU A 404 37.66 -47.34 8.60
N ARG A 405 36.45 -46.83 8.77
CA ARG A 405 36.21 -45.38 8.98
C ARG A 405 36.88 -44.89 10.27
N LEU A 406 36.72 -45.62 11.37
CA LEU A 406 37.36 -45.27 12.64
C LEU A 406 38.89 -45.30 12.51
N ALA A 407 39.46 -46.29 11.82
CA ALA A 407 40.90 -46.36 11.58
C ALA A 407 41.40 -45.17 10.74
N ARG A 408 40.73 -44.86 9.62
CA ARG A 408 41.09 -43.74 8.74
C ARG A 408 41.04 -42.38 9.45
N GLU A 409 39.98 -42.11 10.22
CA GLU A 409 39.86 -40.83 10.92
C GLU A 409 40.80 -40.72 12.12
N ARG A 410 41.14 -41.84 12.77
CA ARG A 410 42.17 -41.87 13.81
C ARG A 410 43.56 -41.56 13.26
N ASP A 411 43.89 -42.10 12.09
CA ASP A 411 45.15 -41.80 11.40
C ASP A 411 45.22 -40.34 10.91
N ARG A 412 44.08 -39.76 10.49
CA ARG A 412 43.99 -38.37 10.02
C ARG A 412 44.09 -37.35 11.15
N LEU A 413 43.37 -37.55 12.24
CA LEU A 413 43.26 -36.58 13.34
C LEU A 413 44.42 -36.69 14.34
N GLY A 414 45.14 -37.82 14.36
CA GLY A 414 46.21 -38.09 15.32
C GLY A 414 45.70 -38.24 16.75
N ASP A 415 46.62 -38.29 17.72
CA ASP A 415 46.26 -38.26 19.15
C ASP A 415 46.08 -36.80 19.62
N PRO A 416 44.86 -36.36 19.97
CA PRO A 416 44.60 -34.99 20.44
C PRO A 416 45.19 -34.69 21.83
N GLY A 417 45.83 -35.65 22.53
CA GLY A 417 46.48 -35.45 23.83
C GLY A 417 45.48 -35.26 24.99
N PRO A 418 45.93 -34.89 26.21
CA PRO A 418 45.06 -34.67 27.39
C PRO A 418 44.29 -33.34 27.36
N GLU A 419 43.21 -33.22 28.15
CA GLU A 419 42.47 -31.96 28.33
C GLU A 419 43.34 -30.89 29.01
N GLY A 420 43.36 -29.68 28.44
CA GLY A 420 44.05 -28.52 29.00
C GLY A 420 43.08 -27.44 29.47
N GLU A 421 43.50 -26.64 30.46
CA GLU A 421 42.73 -25.55 31.08
C GLU A 421 42.93 -24.21 30.33
N ASP A 422 42.19 -23.97 29.23
CA ASP A 422 42.19 -22.68 28.50
C ASP A 422 40.84 -21.91 28.67
N ASP A 423 39.93 -22.36 29.54
CA ASP A 423 38.59 -21.78 29.70
C ASP A 423 38.59 -20.36 30.31
N THR A 424 39.61 -20.03 31.11
CA THR A 424 39.82 -18.68 31.68
C THR A 424 40.21 -17.66 30.61
N LEU A 425 41.02 -18.07 29.63
CA LEU A 425 41.39 -17.24 28.47
C LEU A 425 40.18 -17.01 27.55
N ALA A 426 39.34 -18.03 27.35
CA ALA A 426 38.11 -17.90 26.58
C ALA A 426 37.11 -16.91 27.20
N ALA A 427 36.95 -16.94 28.53
CA ALA A 427 36.10 -15.98 29.25
C ALA A 427 36.63 -14.54 29.16
N LEU A 428 37.95 -14.35 29.26
CA LEU A 428 38.59 -13.05 29.08
C LEU A 428 38.36 -12.50 27.66
N LEU A 429 38.52 -13.33 26.62
CA LEU A 429 38.26 -12.97 25.23
C LEU A 429 36.80 -12.58 24.98
N ALA A 430 35.84 -13.29 25.58
CA ALA A 430 34.42 -12.96 25.45
C ALA A 430 34.10 -11.57 26.02
N ARG A 431 34.69 -11.22 27.19
CA ARG A 431 34.55 -9.88 27.79
C ARG A 431 35.18 -8.79 26.92
N LEU A 432 36.38 -9.03 26.40
CA LEU A 432 37.09 -8.06 25.55
C LEU A 432 36.41 -7.84 24.20
N ARG A 433 35.84 -8.89 23.59
CA ARG A 433 35.01 -8.77 22.37
C ARG A 433 33.74 -7.94 22.58
N ALA A 434 33.16 -7.97 23.78
CA ALA A 434 31.99 -7.17 24.11
C ALA A 434 32.30 -5.69 24.34
N GLN A 435 33.50 -5.38 24.86
CA GLN A 435 33.92 -4.01 25.20
C GLN A 435 34.66 -3.31 24.05
N ASP A 436 35.33 -4.08 23.17
CA ASP A 436 36.13 -3.62 22.03
C ASP A 436 36.98 -2.35 22.33
N PRO A 437 37.90 -2.43 23.32
CA PRO A 437 38.58 -1.26 23.85
C PRO A 437 39.49 -0.56 22.81
N ALA A 438 40.00 -1.28 21.82
CA ALA A 438 40.83 -0.72 20.76
C ALA A 438 40.00 0.18 19.81
N GLU A 439 38.85 -0.32 19.35
CA GLU A 439 37.92 0.45 18.52
C GLU A 439 37.31 1.63 19.31
N ALA A 440 36.98 1.43 20.59
CA ALA A 440 36.48 2.50 21.45
C ALA A 440 37.49 3.64 21.62
N HIS A 441 38.78 3.32 21.80
CA HIS A 441 39.85 4.32 21.86
C HIS A 441 40.07 5.03 20.51
N ALA A 442 40.05 4.29 19.40
CA ALA A 442 40.18 4.87 18.05
C ALA A 442 39.06 5.87 17.73
N ARG A 443 37.81 5.55 18.08
CA ARG A 443 36.66 6.45 17.91
C ARG A 443 36.78 7.72 18.77
N ALA A 444 37.15 7.57 20.04
CA ALA A 444 37.32 8.71 20.93
C ALA A 444 38.39 9.69 20.40
N ARG A 445 39.50 9.19 19.83
CA ARG A 445 40.51 10.01 19.17
C ARG A 445 39.98 10.76 17.96
N LEU A 446 39.22 10.10 17.09
CA LEU A 446 38.62 10.75 15.91
C LEU A 446 37.66 11.87 16.31
N ASP A 447 36.84 11.64 17.34
CA ASP A 447 35.91 12.65 17.86
C ASP A 447 36.66 13.85 18.45
N ARG A 448 37.74 13.62 19.22
CA ARG A 448 38.64 14.67 19.70
C ARG A 448 39.20 15.49 18.54
N ASP A 449 39.77 14.85 17.53
CA ASP A 449 40.39 15.53 16.38
C ASP A 449 39.35 16.37 15.60
N LEU A 450 38.11 15.89 15.51
CA LEU A 450 37.00 16.64 14.93
C LEU A 450 36.62 17.86 15.77
N HIS A 451 36.58 17.73 17.09
CA HIS A 451 36.33 18.86 17.99
C HIS A 451 37.45 19.89 17.96
N GLU A 452 38.70 19.44 17.80
CA GLU A 452 39.88 20.30 17.63
C GLU A 452 39.79 21.09 16.32
N ALA A 453 39.49 20.43 15.20
CA ALA A 453 39.29 21.10 13.91
C ALA A 453 38.14 22.13 13.94
N ARG A 454 37.03 21.81 14.61
CA ARG A 454 35.88 22.71 14.77
C ARG A 454 36.21 23.93 15.62
N LEU A 455 37.00 23.76 16.68
CA LEU A 455 37.46 24.88 17.50
C LEU A 455 38.37 25.80 16.67
N THR A 456 39.29 25.25 15.89
CA THR A 456 40.16 26.03 15.00
C THR A 456 39.34 26.86 14.02
N ALA A 457 38.38 26.27 13.33
CA ALA A 457 37.50 26.99 12.40
C ALA A 457 36.67 28.08 13.09
N ALA A 458 36.17 27.82 14.31
CA ALA A 458 35.41 28.80 15.08
C ALA A 458 36.29 29.98 15.55
N LEU A 459 37.56 29.73 15.88
CA LEU A 459 38.53 30.77 16.21
C LEU A 459 38.93 31.59 14.96
N GLU A 460 39.05 30.97 13.79
CA GLU A 460 39.32 31.67 12.52
C GLU A 460 38.17 32.61 12.11
N ALA A 461 36.92 32.22 12.39
CA ALA A 461 35.74 33.03 12.10
C ALA A 461 35.65 34.34 12.92
N LEU A 462 36.44 34.48 13.99
CA LEU A 462 36.47 35.68 14.84
C LEU A 462 37.32 36.82 14.28
N ALA A 463 37.90 36.66 13.09
CA ALA A 463 38.66 37.71 12.41
C ALA A 463 37.84 39.03 12.35
N PRO A 464 38.47 40.18 12.66
CA PRO A 464 39.91 40.42 12.74
C PRO A 464 40.58 40.03 14.07
N TRP A 465 39.83 39.63 15.10
CA TRP A 465 40.41 39.15 16.35
C TRP A 465 41.19 37.85 16.15
N ARG A 466 42.36 37.73 16.78
CA ARG A 466 43.20 36.53 16.75
C ARG A 466 43.72 36.23 18.14
N GLY A 467 43.57 34.98 18.59
CA GLY A 467 44.02 34.51 19.88
C GLY A 467 43.60 33.06 20.12
N ASP A 468 43.93 32.52 21.29
CA ASP A 468 43.45 31.22 21.71
C ASP A 468 42.11 31.32 22.46
N ALA A 469 41.44 30.18 22.65
CA ALA A 469 40.13 30.17 23.29
C ALA A 469 40.17 30.61 24.77
N SER A 470 41.32 30.53 25.45
CA SER A 470 41.48 31.05 26.81
C SER A 470 41.53 32.59 26.84
N ALA A 471 42.25 33.20 25.90
CA ALA A 471 42.27 34.64 25.68
C ALA A 471 40.88 35.14 25.27
N LEU A 472 40.16 34.38 24.43
CA LEU A 472 38.77 34.70 24.03
C LEU A 472 37.81 34.76 25.22
N ALA A 473 37.94 33.81 26.14
CA ALA A 473 37.11 33.74 27.35
C ALA A 473 37.35 34.93 28.29
N ALA A 474 38.59 35.42 28.36
CA ALA A 474 39.00 36.53 29.21
C ALA A 474 38.69 37.93 28.65
N LEU A 475 38.21 38.03 27.39
CA LEU A 475 37.90 39.32 26.79
C LEU A 475 36.75 40.04 27.52
N PRO A 476 36.90 41.33 27.84
CA PRO A 476 35.81 42.15 28.31
C PRO A 476 34.84 42.40 27.15
N VAL A 477 33.63 41.86 27.26
CA VAL A 477 32.56 42.04 26.27
C VAL A 477 31.38 42.79 26.88
N PRO A 478 30.68 43.63 26.10
CA PRO A 478 29.51 44.35 26.58
C PRO A 478 28.38 43.38 26.94
N SER A 479 27.73 43.61 28.08
CA SER A 479 26.58 42.80 28.51
C SER A 479 25.38 43.00 27.59
N ALA A 480 24.48 42.02 27.50
CA ALA A 480 23.25 42.11 26.72
C ALA A 480 22.41 43.36 27.07
N ALA A 481 22.30 43.70 28.36
CA ALA A 481 21.58 44.89 28.82
C ALA A 481 22.19 46.21 28.30
N LEU A 482 23.52 46.26 28.13
CA LEU A 482 24.22 47.41 27.58
C LEU A 482 23.96 47.55 26.07
N LEU A 483 23.98 46.43 25.33
CA LEU A 483 23.67 46.39 23.90
C LEU A 483 22.24 46.86 23.62
N ASP A 484 21.27 46.37 24.40
CA ASP A 484 19.86 46.78 24.28
C ASP A 484 19.66 48.26 24.65
N GLY A 485 20.46 48.77 25.60
CA GLY A 485 20.51 50.19 25.95
C GLY A 485 20.98 51.07 24.78
N TRP A 486 22.06 50.67 24.09
CA TRP A 486 22.55 51.38 22.91
C TRP A 486 21.58 51.35 21.75
N GLU A 487 20.89 50.22 21.53
CA GLU A 487 19.88 50.08 20.48
C GLU A 487 18.72 51.07 20.67
N ARG A 488 18.12 51.07 21.87
CA ARG A 488 17.06 52.01 22.21
C ARG A 488 17.52 53.46 22.11
N GLY A 489 18.73 53.76 22.62
CA GLY A 489 19.28 55.11 22.57
C GLY A 489 19.54 55.61 21.14
N LEU A 490 20.02 54.74 20.23
CA LEU A 490 20.20 55.09 18.82
C LEU A 490 18.86 55.36 18.14
N GLU A 491 17.84 54.55 18.43
CA GLU A 491 16.52 54.70 17.85
C GLU A 491 15.80 55.97 18.35
N GLU A 492 15.83 56.22 19.66
CA GLU A 492 15.33 57.46 20.24
C GLU A 492 16.02 58.69 19.65
N ALA A 493 17.35 58.64 19.47
CA ALA A 493 18.10 59.75 18.90
C ALA A 493 17.82 59.94 17.39
N ARG A 494 17.59 58.86 16.62
CA ARG A 494 17.13 58.94 15.21
C ARG A 494 15.76 59.59 15.10
N GLN A 495 14.81 59.17 15.92
CA GLN A 495 13.45 59.72 15.90
C GLN A 495 13.47 61.22 16.23
N ARG A 496 14.17 61.62 17.32
CA ARG A 496 14.32 63.03 17.70
C ARG A 496 14.99 63.87 16.61
N LEU A 497 15.97 63.29 15.90
CA LEU A 497 16.65 63.97 14.80
C LEU A 497 15.67 64.26 13.64
N ALA A 498 14.89 63.27 13.23
CA ALA A 498 13.90 63.41 12.16
C ALA A 498 12.80 64.42 12.53
N ASP A 499 12.30 64.39 13.77
CA ASP A 499 11.29 65.32 14.27
C ASP A 499 11.81 66.77 14.29
N ALA A 500 13.03 66.98 14.80
CA ALA A 500 13.67 68.30 14.82
C ALA A 500 13.94 68.84 13.41
N GLN A 501 14.35 67.97 12.46
CA GLN A 501 14.57 68.35 11.06
C GLN A 501 13.28 68.80 10.37
N ARG A 502 12.20 68.02 10.49
CA ARG A 502 10.88 68.39 9.93
C ARG A 502 10.39 69.72 10.48
N THR A 503 10.54 69.92 11.80
CA THR A 503 10.13 71.16 12.47
C THR A 503 10.93 72.36 11.96
N ALA A 504 12.26 72.22 11.83
CA ALA A 504 13.11 73.29 11.31
C ALA A 504 12.81 73.63 9.84
N GLU A 505 12.54 72.63 9.00
CA GLU A 505 12.17 72.84 7.58
C GLU A 505 10.83 73.57 7.44
N ALA A 506 9.81 73.18 8.23
CA ALA A 506 8.52 73.87 8.24
C ALA A 506 8.66 75.34 8.66
N ILE A 507 9.39 75.61 9.75
CA ILE A 507 9.60 76.99 10.23
C ILE A 507 10.41 77.82 9.22
N ARG A 508 11.38 77.24 8.51
CA ARG A 508 12.12 77.94 7.45
C ARG A 508 11.20 78.34 6.29
N ALA A 509 10.31 77.46 5.86
CA ALA A 509 9.31 77.79 4.85
C ALA A 509 8.36 78.91 5.30
N ASP A 510 7.96 78.92 6.57
CA ASP A 510 7.15 80.01 7.15
C ASP A 510 7.91 81.33 7.18
N LEU A 511 9.19 81.31 7.55
CA LEU A 511 10.10 82.46 7.53
C LEU A 511 10.27 83.03 6.12
N ASP A 512 10.47 82.17 5.11
CA ASP A 512 10.65 82.61 3.73
C ASP A 512 9.37 83.25 3.18
N ARG A 513 8.19 82.70 3.51
CA ARG A 513 6.89 83.31 3.19
C ARG A 513 6.73 84.68 3.83
N LEU A 514 6.93 84.77 5.15
CA LEU A 514 6.80 86.03 5.90
C LEU A 514 7.76 87.11 5.37
N ARG A 515 9.00 86.73 5.04
CA ARG A 515 9.99 87.65 4.47
C ARG A 515 9.62 88.10 3.07
N HIS A 516 9.05 87.22 2.24
CA HIS A 516 8.58 87.57 0.92
C HIS A 516 7.42 88.58 0.98
N ASP A 517 6.43 88.31 1.84
CA ASP A 517 5.29 89.20 2.06
C ASP A 517 5.75 90.57 2.58
N ALA A 518 6.61 90.59 3.60
CA ALA A 518 7.17 91.83 4.16
C ALA A 518 8.08 92.59 3.18
N ALA A 519 8.70 91.92 2.21
CA ALA A 519 9.50 92.56 1.16
C ALA A 519 8.61 93.18 0.06
N ALA A 520 7.51 92.52 -0.31
CA ALA A 520 6.51 93.06 -1.22
C ALA A 520 5.87 94.34 -0.66
N GLU A 521 5.57 94.37 0.64
CA GLU A 521 5.00 95.54 1.32
C GLU A 521 6.01 96.69 1.47
N ARG A 522 7.28 96.40 1.82
CA ARG A 522 8.36 97.41 1.89
C ARG A 522 8.65 98.09 0.56
N GLY A 523 8.43 97.41 -0.57
CA GLY A 523 8.55 98.01 -1.91
C GLY A 523 7.55 99.14 -2.19
N ALA A 524 6.42 99.18 -1.46
CA ALA A 524 5.43 100.25 -1.55
C ALA A 524 5.68 101.40 -0.55
N ALA A 525 6.44 101.16 0.52
CA ALA A 525 6.63 102.07 1.64
C ALA A 525 7.96 102.83 1.58
N SER A 526 8.05 103.85 0.72
CA SER A 526 9.13 104.85 0.77
C SER A 526 8.72 106.14 0.06
N ALA A 527 7.90 106.99 0.70
CA ALA A 527 7.68 108.33 0.15
C ALA A 527 7.21 109.44 1.11
N THR A 528 6.75 109.17 2.34
CA THR A 528 6.07 110.19 3.14
C THR A 528 6.72 110.36 4.50
N GLY A 529 7.91 111.00 4.53
CA GLY A 529 8.62 111.42 5.74
C GLY A 529 7.93 112.54 6.51
N LEU A 530 6.62 112.38 6.79
CA LEU A 530 5.79 113.30 7.54
C LEU A 530 5.87 112.98 9.04
N THR A 531 6.16 114.00 9.84
CA THR A 531 6.27 113.89 11.29
C THR A 531 4.97 114.29 11.99
N LEU A 532 4.76 113.79 13.23
CA LEU A 532 3.67 114.27 14.10
C LEU A 532 3.73 115.80 14.31
N ALA A 533 4.92 116.38 14.27
CA ALA A 533 5.12 117.83 14.37
C ALA A 533 4.59 118.58 13.12
N GLU A 534 4.75 118.02 11.92
CA GLU A 534 4.22 118.61 10.69
C GLU A 534 2.69 118.52 10.60
N ALA A 535 2.10 117.42 11.05
CA ALA A 535 0.64 117.30 11.19
C ALA A 535 0.09 118.30 12.23
N ALA A 536 0.76 118.45 13.38
CA ALA A 536 0.39 119.46 14.37
C ALA A 536 0.54 120.89 13.85
N ALA A 537 1.60 121.17 13.07
CA ALA A 537 1.82 122.47 12.45
C ALA A 537 0.77 122.78 11.38
N ALA A 538 0.37 121.81 10.55
CA ALA A 538 -0.71 121.96 9.57
C ALA A 538 -2.04 122.28 10.25
N ARG A 539 -2.38 121.54 11.32
CA ARG A 539 -3.56 121.81 12.14
C ARG A 539 -3.53 123.20 12.79
N SER A 540 -2.37 123.62 13.30
CA SER A 540 -2.21 124.96 13.89
C SER A 540 -2.38 126.06 12.83
N ARG A 541 -1.89 125.87 11.60
CA ARG A 541 -2.10 126.80 10.49
C ARG A 541 -3.57 126.89 10.09
N ARG A 542 -4.27 125.76 10.03
CA ARG A 542 -5.71 125.69 9.80
C ARG A 542 -6.51 126.44 10.86
N GLU A 543 -6.22 126.21 12.14
CA GLU A 543 -6.88 126.92 13.25
C GLU A 543 -6.64 128.43 13.19
N ALA A 544 -5.42 128.86 12.85
CA ALA A 544 -5.11 130.28 12.67
C ALA A 544 -5.88 130.89 11.48
N ALA A 545 -5.94 130.20 10.34
CA ALA A 545 -6.71 130.61 9.16
C ALA A 545 -8.22 130.68 9.46
N TRP A 546 -8.75 129.72 10.23
CA TRP A 546 -10.14 129.73 10.69
C TRP A 546 -10.45 130.93 11.58
N ALA A 547 -9.58 131.22 12.55
CA ALA A 547 -9.72 132.37 13.44
C ALA A 547 -9.66 133.70 12.67
N SER A 548 -8.82 133.79 11.64
CA SER A 548 -8.74 134.94 10.73
C SER A 548 -10.02 135.10 9.92
N HIS A 549 -10.49 134.02 9.27
CA HIS A 549 -11.73 134.04 8.49
C HIS A 549 -12.96 134.41 9.34
N ARG A 550 -13.09 133.86 10.55
CA ARG A 550 -14.17 134.23 11.49
C ARG A 550 -14.23 135.72 11.83
N ARG A 551 -13.12 136.45 11.71
CA ARG A 551 -13.06 137.90 11.96
C ARG A 551 -13.38 138.72 10.71
N ALA A 552 -12.89 138.30 9.54
CA ALA A 552 -13.02 139.05 8.28
C ALA A 552 -14.29 138.70 7.48
N LEU A 553 -14.68 137.42 7.48
CA LEU A 553 -15.85 136.85 6.78
C LEU A 553 -15.92 137.20 5.28
N ASP A 554 -14.77 137.19 4.61
CA ASP A 554 -14.65 137.47 3.17
C ASP A 554 -14.16 136.24 2.36
N ALA A 555 -14.23 136.34 1.03
CA ALA A 555 -13.87 135.25 0.13
C ALA A 555 -12.37 134.91 0.15
N ALA A 556 -11.50 135.90 0.39
CA ALA A 556 -10.06 135.70 0.44
C ALA A 556 -9.68 134.85 1.65
N SER A 557 -10.17 135.21 2.83
CA SER A 557 -9.94 134.46 4.07
C SER A 557 -10.61 133.07 4.07
N ALA A 558 -11.74 132.89 3.38
CA ALA A 558 -12.38 131.58 3.20
C ALA A 558 -11.48 130.63 2.38
N THR A 559 -10.90 131.12 1.29
CA THR A 559 -10.02 130.34 0.41
C THR A 559 -8.75 129.90 1.14
N GLU A 560 -8.17 130.79 1.95
CA GLU A 560 -6.97 130.52 2.74
C GLU A 560 -7.23 129.44 3.81
N PHE A 561 -8.40 129.47 4.47
CA PHE A 561 -8.81 128.42 5.39
C PHE A 561 -9.08 127.08 4.69
N GLU A 562 -9.78 127.07 3.55
CA GLU A 562 -10.05 125.85 2.78
C GLU A 562 -8.76 125.16 2.33
N GLN A 563 -7.76 125.93 1.90
CA GLN A 563 -6.43 125.40 1.56
C GLN A 563 -5.72 124.79 2.77
N ALA A 564 -5.74 125.47 3.92
CA ALA A 564 -5.15 124.95 5.14
C ALA A 564 -5.88 123.71 5.69
N LEU A 565 -7.20 123.61 5.52
CA LEU A 565 -8.00 122.44 5.88
C LEU A 565 -7.66 121.24 4.98
N ARG A 566 -7.65 121.43 3.65
CA ARG A 566 -7.26 120.36 2.70
C ARG A 566 -5.85 119.84 2.95
N GLU A 567 -4.93 120.73 3.33
CA GLU A 567 -3.57 120.34 3.67
C GLU A 567 -3.48 119.55 4.98
N ASP A 568 -4.22 119.93 6.03
CA ASP A 568 -4.32 119.15 7.28
C ASP A 568 -4.97 117.78 7.05
N ASP A 569 -6.04 117.71 6.24
CA ASP A 569 -6.71 116.45 5.89
C ASP A 569 -5.78 115.53 5.09
N ARG A 570 -5.05 116.08 4.11
CA ARG A 570 -4.05 115.34 3.32
C ARG A 570 -2.92 114.81 4.20
N ILE A 571 -2.33 115.65 5.06
CA ILE A 571 -1.25 115.24 5.97
C ILE A 571 -1.77 114.21 6.99
N SER A 572 -2.98 114.38 7.52
CA SER A 572 -3.59 113.45 8.47
C SER A 572 -3.88 112.08 7.84
N ALA A 573 -4.38 112.04 6.60
CA ALA A 573 -4.60 110.79 5.86
C ALA A 573 -3.28 110.05 5.58
N LEU A 574 -2.26 110.75 5.10
CA LEU A 574 -0.94 110.17 4.84
C LEU A 574 -0.24 109.68 6.12
N LEU A 575 -0.42 110.39 7.24
CA LEU A 575 0.11 109.98 8.55
C LEU A 575 -0.62 108.74 9.10
N ALA A 576 -1.94 108.64 8.93
CA ALA A 576 -2.71 107.47 9.35
C ALA A 576 -2.31 106.21 8.57
N GLU A 577 -2.09 106.35 7.26
CA GLU A 577 -1.59 105.29 6.39
C GLU A 577 -0.16 104.87 6.79
N ALA A 578 0.73 105.84 7.01
CA ALA A 578 2.09 105.57 7.49
C ALA A 578 2.14 104.88 8.86
N LEU A 579 1.24 105.24 9.79
CA LEU A 579 1.15 104.58 11.11
C LEU A 579 0.55 103.16 11.03
N ALA A 580 -0.42 102.93 10.16
CA ALA A 580 -0.97 101.59 9.91
C ALA A 580 0.09 100.66 9.30
N GLU A 581 0.88 101.19 8.35
CA GLU A 581 2.00 100.48 7.75
C GLU A 581 3.09 100.15 8.77
N ALA A 582 3.48 101.14 9.59
CA ALA A 582 4.46 100.92 10.65
C ALA A 582 4.02 99.85 11.67
N ARG A 583 2.72 99.76 11.98
CA ARG A 583 2.18 98.69 12.86
C ARG A 583 2.22 97.32 12.21
N ARG A 584 1.92 97.21 10.90
CA ARG A 584 2.02 95.95 10.15
C ARG A 584 3.47 95.47 10.07
N ALA A 585 4.39 96.38 9.73
CA ALA A 585 5.83 96.10 9.71
C ALA A 585 6.33 95.63 11.08
N ALA A 586 5.98 96.34 12.17
CA ALA A 586 6.35 95.94 13.52
C ALA A 586 5.74 94.57 13.93
N GLY A 587 4.53 94.26 13.46
CA GLY A 587 3.89 92.95 13.67
C GLY A 587 4.61 91.81 12.93
N ALA A 588 4.98 92.04 11.67
CA ALA A 588 5.76 91.09 10.89
C ALA A 588 7.17 90.85 11.48
N GLU A 589 7.85 91.91 11.94
CA GLU A 589 9.15 91.80 12.62
C GLU A 589 9.06 91.00 13.93
N ALA A 590 7.99 91.18 14.71
CA ALA A 590 7.76 90.43 15.95
C ALA A 590 7.52 88.93 15.69
N GLU A 591 6.73 88.59 14.65
CA GLU A 591 6.50 87.19 14.27
C GLU A 591 7.75 86.56 13.65
N GLU A 592 8.53 87.32 12.86
CA GLU A 592 9.83 86.87 12.35
C GLU A 592 10.78 86.53 13.51
N ALA A 593 10.88 87.40 14.52
CA ALA A 593 11.71 87.16 15.71
C ALA A 593 11.26 85.93 16.51
N ARG A 594 9.95 85.64 16.54
CA ARG A 594 9.40 84.43 17.18
C ARG A 594 9.74 83.16 16.39
N LEU A 595 9.56 83.18 15.07
CA LEU A 595 9.90 82.04 14.20
C LEU A 595 11.39 81.76 14.22
N LEU A 596 12.26 82.78 14.20
CA LEU A 596 13.71 82.62 14.33
C LEU A 596 14.12 81.97 15.66
N ARG A 597 13.45 82.31 16.77
CA ARG A 597 13.70 81.68 18.07
C ARG A 597 13.31 80.21 18.06
N THR A 598 12.13 79.90 17.53
CA THR A 598 11.63 78.52 17.43
C THR A 598 12.50 77.68 16.49
N LEU A 599 13.02 78.29 15.42
CA LEU A 599 14.00 77.66 14.54
C LEU A 599 15.31 77.35 15.26
N ALA A 600 15.81 78.28 16.07
CA ALA A 600 17.02 78.07 16.88
C ALA A 600 16.84 76.92 17.90
N GLU A 601 15.66 76.81 18.52
CA GLU A 601 15.30 75.70 19.41
C GLU A 601 15.27 74.35 18.65
N ALA A 602 14.67 74.31 17.45
CA ALA A 602 14.63 73.12 16.61
C ALA A 602 16.03 72.71 16.11
N ASP A 603 16.86 73.67 15.69
CA ASP A 603 18.26 73.41 15.30
C ASP A 603 19.09 72.94 16.51
N ALA A 604 18.88 73.48 17.72
CA ALA A 604 19.53 73.00 18.94
C ALA A 604 19.11 71.57 19.31
N ALA A 605 17.83 71.23 19.18
CA ALA A 605 17.32 69.87 19.38
C ALA A 605 17.93 68.89 18.36
N ARG A 606 18.10 69.33 17.11
CA ARG A 606 18.76 68.57 16.04
C ARG A 606 20.22 68.26 16.40
N GLU A 607 20.98 69.26 16.84
CA GLU A 607 22.39 69.06 17.24
C GLU A 607 22.51 68.20 18.51
N ALA A 608 21.60 68.34 19.47
CA ALA A 608 21.56 67.47 20.65
C ALA A 608 21.29 65.99 20.29
N ALA A 609 20.38 65.73 19.35
CA ALA A 609 20.10 64.38 18.85
C ALA A 609 21.30 63.78 18.09
N ARG A 610 21.97 64.59 17.23
CA ARG A 610 23.22 64.19 16.57
C ARG A 610 24.33 63.86 17.57
N ALA A 611 24.50 64.69 18.59
CA ALA A 611 25.48 64.45 19.65
C ALA A 611 25.14 63.17 20.44
N GLY A 612 23.86 62.87 20.67
CA GLY A 612 23.41 61.61 21.27
C GLY A 612 23.81 60.38 20.44
N GLN A 613 23.56 60.42 19.12
CA GLN A 613 24.00 59.35 18.21
C GLN A 613 25.52 59.21 18.19
N ALA A 614 26.26 60.32 18.15
CA ALA A 614 27.71 60.30 18.14
C ALA A 614 28.27 59.65 19.41
N ARG A 615 27.75 59.99 20.60
CA ARG A 615 28.17 59.38 21.87
C ARG A 615 27.98 57.86 21.88
N ILE A 616 26.83 57.37 21.41
CA ILE A 616 26.57 55.93 21.38
C ILE A 616 27.47 55.23 20.36
N ARG A 617 27.71 55.85 19.18
CA ARG A 617 28.65 55.34 18.18
C ARG A 617 30.09 55.30 18.73
N THR A 618 30.53 56.29 19.49
CA THR A 618 31.83 56.28 20.15
C THR A 618 31.92 55.16 21.18
N ALA A 619 30.91 54.99 22.04
CA ALA A 619 30.88 53.90 23.02
C ALA A 619 30.89 52.50 22.35
N LEU A 620 30.21 52.37 21.20
CA LEU A 620 30.21 51.16 20.40
C LEU A 620 31.60 50.88 19.80
N ALA A 621 32.26 51.89 19.24
CA ALA A 621 33.61 51.79 18.69
C ALA A 621 34.65 51.45 19.78
N GLU A 622 34.53 52.05 20.97
CA GLU A 622 35.38 51.73 22.13
C GLU A 622 35.20 50.28 22.58
N ALA A 623 33.95 49.78 22.65
CA ALA A 623 33.67 48.39 23.00
C ALA A 623 34.14 47.40 21.92
N GLY A 624 33.99 47.75 20.64
CA GLY A 624 34.49 46.96 19.51
C GLY A 624 36.01 46.96 19.38
N GLY A 625 36.69 47.99 19.90
CA GLY A 625 38.13 48.16 19.79
C GLY A 625 38.94 47.04 20.46
N ALA A 626 38.43 46.46 21.56
CA ALA A 626 39.09 45.37 22.29
C ALA A 626 39.27 44.10 21.44
N PHE A 627 38.52 43.94 20.36
CA PHE A 627 38.59 42.80 19.44
C PHE A 627 38.58 43.21 17.95
N GLY A 628 39.02 44.44 17.65
CA GLY A 628 39.31 44.89 16.28
C GLY A 628 38.08 45.29 15.44
N LEU A 629 36.93 45.51 16.07
CA LEU A 629 35.67 45.90 15.43
C LEU A 629 35.36 47.40 15.62
N CYS A 630 36.36 48.28 15.48
CA CYS A 630 36.24 49.72 15.73
C CYS A 630 35.18 50.42 14.84
N ASP A 631 34.93 49.90 13.64
CA ASP A 631 33.98 50.46 12.65
C ASP A 631 32.67 49.68 12.56
N ALA A 632 32.48 48.65 13.40
CA ALA A 632 31.28 47.82 13.35
C ALA A 632 30.07 48.55 13.94
N ASP A 633 28.91 48.34 13.33
CA ASP A 633 27.64 48.75 13.91
C ASP A 633 27.19 47.74 15.00
N LEU A 634 26.07 48.06 15.68
CA LEU A 634 25.57 47.24 16.78
C LEU A 634 25.24 45.80 16.33
N SER A 635 24.81 45.64 15.07
CA SER A 635 24.52 44.34 14.48
C SER A 635 25.79 43.52 14.27
N GLY A 636 26.84 44.14 13.71
CA GLY A 636 28.15 43.51 13.54
C GLY A 636 28.77 43.08 14.87
N LEU A 637 28.63 43.89 15.93
CA LEU A 637 29.07 43.55 17.27
C LEU A 637 28.28 42.35 17.86
N ARG A 638 26.94 42.33 17.75
CA ARG A 638 26.11 41.20 18.21
C ARG A 638 26.45 39.91 17.47
N HIS A 639 26.67 39.99 16.16
CA HIS A 639 27.06 38.85 15.35
C HIS A 639 28.40 38.26 15.83
N TRP A 640 29.40 39.11 16.06
CA TRP A 640 30.70 38.67 16.55
C TRP A 640 30.62 38.04 17.95
N LEU A 641 29.78 38.59 18.85
CA LEU A 641 29.55 37.98 20.17
C LEU A 641 28.91 36.58 20.06
N GLY A 642 28.01 36.37 19.10
CA GLY A 642 27.48 35.04 18.81
C GLY A 642 28.55 34.05 18.32
N LEU A 643 29.45 34.50 17.43
CA LEU A 643 30.59 33.69 16.99
C LEU A 643 31.54 33.36 18.16
N ARG A 644 31.73 34.30 19.09
CA ARG A 644 32.55 34.09 20.30
C ARG A 644 31.96 33.00 21.19
N ASP A 645 30.66 33.06 21.46
CA ASP A 645 29.99 32.07 22.30
C ASP A 645 30.02 30.68 21.65
N GLU A 646 29.90 30.60 20.33
CA GLU A 646 30.09 29.35 19.59
C GLU A 646 31.51 28.80 19.77
N ALA A 647 32.54 29.63 19.58
CA ALA A 647 33.94 29.19 19.75
C ALA A 647 34.23 28.70 21.19
N LEU A 648 33.68 29.35 22.21
CA LEU A 648 33.79 28.91 23.61
C LEU A 648 33.07 27.58 23.87
N ALA A 649 31.89 27.38 23.27
CA ALA A 649 31.20 26.10 23.34
C ALA A 649 32.00 24.98 22.66
N ARG A 650 32.68 25.26 21.52
CA ARG A 650 33.58 24.29 20.88
C ARG A 650 34.78 23.95 21.75
N GLN A 651 35.33 24.91 22.50
CA GLN A 651 36.42 24.66 23.44
C GLN A 651 35.99 23.73 24.58
N ALA A 652 34.79 23.93 25.13
CA ALA A 652 34.25 23.05 26.17
C ALA A 652 34.06 21.61 25.65
N ALA A 653 33.53 21.46 24.43
CA ALA A 653 33.35 20.15 23.80
C ALA A 653 34.67 19.43 23.54
N LEU A 654 35.73 20.15 23.13
CA LEU A 654 37.07 19.57 22.96
C LEU A 654 37.61 19.03 24.29
N ARG A 655 37.46 19.77 25.40
CA ARG A 655 37.89 19.31 26.73
C ARG A 655 37.19 18.03 27.19
N GLU A 656 35.90 17.88 26.86
CA GLU A 656 35.15 16.65 27.17
C GLU A 656 35.63 15.47 26.31
N ALA A 657 35.90 15.72 25.02
CA ALA A 657 36.44 14.72 24.10
C ALA A 657 37.87 14.27 24.50
N ASP A 658 38.72 15.18 24.97
CA ASP A 658 40.03 14.85 25.53
C ASP A 658 39.89 13.91 26.75
N ALA A 659 39.03 14.26 27.71
CA ALA A 659 38.79 13.43 28.89
C ALA A 659 38.17 12.06 28.55
N HIS A 660 37.33 11.98 27.52
CA HIS A 660 36.82 10.71 27.02
C HIS A 660 37.91 9.85 26.39
N THR A 661 38.78 10.44 25.58
CA THR A 661 39.92 9.78 24.94
C THR A 661 40.87 9.17 25.95
N THR A 662 41.20 9.91 27.03
CA THR A 662 42.03 9.41 28.14
C THR A 662 41.41 8.17 28.78
N ARG A 663 40.12 8.20 29.12
CA ARG A 663 39.42 7.05 29.73
C ARG A 663 39.45 5.80 28.83
N GLN A 664 39.30 5.97 27.51
CA GLN A 664 39.37 4.83 26.59
C GLN A 664 40.80 4.31 26.43
N SER A 665 41.81 5.18 26.49
CA SER A 665 43.22 4.76 26.50
C SER A 665 43.53 3.88 27.71
N GLU A 666 43.12 4.33 28.90
CA GLU A 666 43.33 3.57 30.15
C GLU A 666 42.62 2.20 30.11
N ALA A 667 41.44 2.12 29.52
CA ALA A 667 40.72 0.87 29.33
C ALA A 667 41.44 -0.10 28.35
N LEU A 668 42.02 0.43 27.28
CA LEU A 668 42.83 -0.34 26.34
C LEU A 668 44.12 -0.84 26.98
N ASP A 669 44.78 -0.02 27.80
CA ASP A 669 45.98 -0.42 28.53
C ASP A 669 45.67 -1.55 29.53
N ALA A 670 44.56 -1.44 30.27
CA ALA A 670 44.10 -2.48 31.18
C ALA A 670 43.76 -3.80 30.47
N ALA A 671 43.14 -3.72 29.29
CA ALA A 671 42.84 -4.88 28.46
C ALA A 671 44.11 -5.55 27.90
N THR A 672 45.09 -4.75 27.49
CA THR A 672 46.41 -5.20 27.02
C THR A 672 47.15 -5.94 28.13
N LEU A 673 47.16 -5.38 29.34
CA LEU A 673 47.79 -6.00 30.51
C LEU A 673 47.13 -7.35 30.86
N ALA A 674 45.80 -7.41 30.84
CA ALA A 674 45.07 -8.64 31.13
C ALA A 674 45.35 -9.76 30.12
N LEU A 675 45.42 -9.44 28.82
CA LEU A 675 45.78 -10.41 27.79
C LEU A 675 47.25 -10.84 27.88
N ALA A 676 48.16 -9.92 28.14
CA ALA A 676 49.59 -10.23 28.29
C ALA A 676 49.81 -11.20 29.45
N ALA A 677 49.15 -10.97 30.59
CA ALA A 677 49.19 -11.85 31.75
C ALA A 677 48.61 -13.25 31.45
N ALA A 678 47.48 -13.32 30.75
CA ALA A 678 46.84 -14.61 30.41
C ALA A 678 47.65 -15.42 29.38
N LEU A 679 48.46 -14.76 28.55
CA LEU A 679 49.29 -15.38 27.53
C LEU A 679 50.74 -15.62 27.95
N GLY A 680 51.19 -15.03 29.07
CA GLY A 680 52.61 -15.02 29.44
C GLY A 680 53.48 -14.26 28.43
N ALA A 681 52.92 -13.22 27.80
CA ALA A 681 53.60 -12.43 26.78
C ALA A 681 54.48 -11.33 27.40
N PRO A 682 55.59 -10.93 26.74
CA PRO A 682 56.46 -9.86 27.24
C PRO A 682 55.74 -8.51 27.32
N GLU A 683 56.16 -7.69 28.28
CA GLU A 683 55.68 -6.31 28.44
C GLU A 683 55.93 -5.49 27.16
N GLY A 684 54.95 -4.68 26.76
CA GLY A 684 55.01 -3.87 25.54
C GLY A 684 54.51 -4.56 24.27
N THR A 685 54.00 -5.79 24.35
CA THR A 685 53.34 -6.44 23.19
C THR A 685 52.06 -5.68 22.82
N PRO A 686 51.84 -5.30 21.54
CA PRO A 686 50.63 -4.61 21.11
C PRO A 686 49.37 -5.43 21.39
N PHE A 687 48.27 -4.74 21.72
CA PHE A 687 46.97 -5.36 22.03
C PHE A 687 46.51 -6.31 20.92
N GLU A 688 46.65 -5.92 19.66
CA GLU A 688 46.21 -6.69 18.50
C GLU A 688 46.98 -8.01 18.35
N ALA A 689 48.29 -7.99 18.64
CA ALA A 689 49.14 -9.18 18.59
C ALA A 689 48.79 -10.15 19.74
N LEU A 690 48.51 -9.62 20.93
CA LEU A 690 48.04 -10.42 22.06
C LEU A 690 46.67 -11.03 21.78
N LEU A 691 45.73 -10.23 21.25
CA LEU A 691 44.39 -10.68 20.91
C LEU A 691 44.42 -11.80 19.86
N ALA A 692 45.21 -11.65 18.79
CA ALA A 692 45.38 -12.67 17.77
C ALA A 692 45.97 -13.98 18.34
N THR A 693 46.97 -13.86 19.23
CA THR A 693 47.59 -15.02 19.89
C THR A 693 46.61 -15.74 20.81
N ALA A 694 45.81 -15.00 21.57
CA ALA A 694 44.77 -15.56 22.43
C ALA A 694 43.69 -16.29 21.62
N ILE A 695 43.21 -15.69 20.54
CA ILE A 695 42.23 -16.31 19.63
C ILE A 695 42.79 -17.62 19.06
N ALA A 696 43.99 -17.60 18.49
CA ALA A 696 44.61 -18.78 17.90
C ALA A 696 44.79 -19.92 18.92
N ARG A 697 45.14 -19.60 20.17
CA ARG A 697 45.28 -20.58 21.26
C ARG A 697 43.93 -21.19 21.64
N THR A 698 42.87 -20.39 21.78
CA THR A 698 41.52 -20.89 22.06
C THR A 698 40.95 -21.74 20.91
N GLU A 699 41.15 -21.33 19.66
CA GLU A 699 40.72 -22.11 18.48
C GLU A 699 41.49 -23.44 18.36
N ALA A 700 42.77 -23.48 18.73
CA ALA A 700 43.53 -24.72 18.80
C ALA A 700 43.01 -25.65 19.90
N ALA A 701 42.60 -25.11 21.05
CA ALA A 701 42.00 -25.88 22.14
C ALA A 701 40.62 -26.45 21.76
N GLU A 702 39.78 -25.67 21.09
CA GLU A 702 38.49 -26.13 20.57
C GLU A 702 38.65 -27.23 19.51
N ARG A 703 39.59 -27.07 18.57
CA ARG A 703 39.89 -28.11 17.56
C ARG A 703 40.30 -29.44 18.20
N ARG A 704 41.09 -29.42 19.27
CA ARG A 704 41.44 -30.65 20.03
C ARG A 704 40.23 -31.27 20.73
N ARG A 705 39.34 -30.46 21.32
CA ARG A 705 38.10 -30.94 21.96
C ARG A 705 37.16 -31.59 20.94
N GLU A 706 37.03 -30.99 19.76
CA GLU A 706 36.20 -31.51 18.68
C GLU A 706 36.74 -32.83 18.10
N ALA A 707 38.05 -32.92 17.85
CA ALA A 707 38.69 -34.15 17.40
C ALA A 707 38.47 -35.33 18.38
N ARG A 708 38.50 -35.08 19.70
CA ARG A 708 38.17 -36.10 20.72
C ARG A 708 36.72 -36.58 20.62
N ARG A 709 35.76 -35.67 20.49
CA ARG A 709 34.34 -36.03 20.36
C ARG A 709 34.08 -36.86 19.11
N GLN A 710 34.70 -36.51 17.99
CA GLN A 710 34.57 -37.23 16.73
C GLN A 710 35.11 -38.67 16.83
N LEU A 711 36.32 -38.85 17.38
CA LEU A 711 36.88 -40.19 17.58
C LEU A 711 36.07 -41.03 18.57
N ALA A 712 35.54 -40.42 19.64
CA ALA A 712 34.66 -41.11 20.59
C ALA A 712 33.32 -41.54 19.96
N GLY A 713 32.73 -40.69 19.11
CA GLY A 713 31.49 -41.00 18.39
C GLY A 713 31.66 -42.16 17.40
N LEU A 714 32.75 -42.17 16.62
CA LEU A 714 33.05 -43.26 15.68
C LEU A 714 33.34 -44.59 16.40
N ALA A 715 33.98 -44.55 17.57
CA ALA A 715 34.18 -45.74 18.39
C ALA A 715 32.86 -46.31 18.92
N ALA A 716 31.90 -45.45 19.26
CA ALA A 716 30.55 -45.88 19.65
C ALA A 716 29.75 -46.45 18.46
N ASP A 717 29.86 -45.88 17.25
CA ASP A 717 29.23 -46.42 16.02
C ASP A 717 29.72 -47.84 15.71
N LEU A 718 31.03 -48.09 15.76
CA LEU A 718 31.58 -49.44 15.54
C LEU A 718 30.99 -50.46 16.51
N LYS A 719 30.91 -50.11 17.80
CA LYS A 719 30.34 -50.99 18.84
C LYS A 719 28.86 -51.29 18.60
N ALA A 720 28.09 -50.33 18.08
CA ALA A 720 26.70 -50.54 17.70
C ALA A 720 26.56 -51.52 16.51
N ARG A 721 27.43 -51.40 15.49
CA ARG A 721 27.43 -52.32 14.32
C ARG A 721 27.82 -53.75 14.68
N GLU A 722 28.75 -53.92 15.62
CA GLU A 722 29.08 -55.25 16.16
C GLU A 722 27.88 -55.92 16.82
N ALA A 723 27.03 -55.17 17.53
CA ALA A 723 25.82 -55.70 18.14
C ALA A 723 24.74 -56.04 17.11
N ALA A 724 24.59 -55.24 16.05
CA ALA A 724 23.64 -55.48 14.96
C ALA A 724 23.96 -56.76 14.16
N GLU A 725 25.24 -57.00 13.85
CA GLU A 725 25.70 -58.23 13.19
C GLU A 725 25.31 -59.49 13.98
N ALA A 726 25.53 -59.46 15.31
CA ALA A 726 25.18 -60.58 16.18
C ALA A 726 23.67 -60.86 16.21
N GLN A 727 22.82 -59.83 16.19
CA GLN A 727 21.36 -59.98 16.15
C GLN A 727 20.87 -60.58 14.82
N ALA A 728 21.42 -60.12 13.69
CA ALA A 728 21.05 -60.62 12.37
C ALA A 728 21.36 -62.12 12.20
N GLN A 729 22.53 -62.57 12.69
CA GLN A 729 22.90 -64.00 12.66
C GLN A 729 21.95 -64.86 13.52
N GLN A 730 21.51 -64.35 14.67
CA GLN A 730 20.57 -65.05 15.54
C GLN A 730 19.17 -65.18 14.91
N ALA A 731 18.70 -64.15 14.19
CA ALA A 731 17.41 -64.19 13.49
C ALA A 731 17.39 -65.26 12.37
N LEU A 732 18.47 -65.38 11.60
CA LEU A 732 18.59 -66.39 10.54
C LEU A 732 18.56 -67.83 11.11
N ALA A 733 19.12 -68.05 12.30
CA ALA A 733 19.08 -69.35 12.96
C ALA A 733 17.65 -69.74 13.38
N ARG A 734 16.87 -68.82 13.96
CA ARG A 734 15.47 -69.06 14.37
C ARG A 734 14.52 -69.33 13.20
N TRP A 735 14.75 -68.65 12.07
CA TRP A 735 13.98 -68.88 10.85
C TRP A 735 14.10 -70.32 10.35
N ARG A 736 15.32 -70.91 10.39
CA ARG A 736 15.56 -72.29 9.94
C ARG A 736 14.73 -73.32 10.72
N GLU A 737 14.55 -73.12 12.03
CA GLU A 737 13.72 -73.97 12.88
C GLU A 737 12.23 -73.85 12.52
N SER A 738 11.76 -72.63 12.27
CA SER A 738 10.35 -72.34 11.95
C SER A 738 9.91 -72.92 10.60
N TRP A 739 10.81 -72.94 9.60
CA TRP A 739 10.57 -73.57 8.29
C TRP A 739 10.34 -75.07 8.42
N HIS A 740 11.20 -75.77 9.17
CA HIS A 740 11.10 -77.22 9.39
C HIS A 740 9.82 -77.64 10.11
N GLU A 741 9.28 -76.79 10.97
CA GLU A 741 8.01 -77.06 11.64
C GLU A 741 6.83 -76.92 10.68
N ALA A 742 6.81 -75.87 9.87
CA ALA A 742 5.67 -75.54 9.00
C ALA A 742 5.51 -76.48 7.79
N SER A 743 6.58 -77.09 7.28
CA SER A 743 6.53 -77.98 6.10
C SER A 743 6.18 -79.44 6.42
N ARG A 744 6.03 -79.80 7.69
CA ARG A 744 5.77 -81.16 8.17
C ARG A 744 4.44 -81.72 7.66
N GLY A 745 4.46 -82.88 7.00
CA GLY A 745 3.25 -83.57 6.50
C GLY A 745 2.71 -83.02 5.17
N THR A 746 3.43 -82.09 4.53
CA THR A 746 3.18 -81.63 3.16
C THR A 746 4.16 -82.28 2.19
N ILE A 747 3.98 -82.07 0.88
CA ILE A 747 4.96 -82.50 -0.14
C ILE A 747 6.32 -81.79 -0.02
N LEU A 748 6.46 -80.80 0.88
CA LEU A 748 7.64 -79.95 1.08
C LEU A 748 8.49 -80.36 2.30
N ALA A 749 8.26 -81.55 2.85
CA ALA A 749 8.91 -82.02 4.08
C ALA A 749 10.40 -82.38 3.90
N ASP A 750 10.82 -82.81 2.71
CA ASP A 750 12.18 -83.29 2.42
C ASP A 750 13.20 -82.19 2.03
N GLY A 751 12.82 -80.92 2.19
CA GLY A 751 13.70 -79.77 2.00
C GLY A 751 12.94 -78.58 1.39
N PRO A 752 13.41 -77.34 1.58
CA PRO A 752 12.76 -76.17 1.00
C PRO A 752 12.77 -76.29 -0.54
N SER A 753 11.60 -76.52 -1.15
CA SER A 753 11.45 -76.38 -2.59
C SER A 753 11.45 -74.89 -2.95
N GLU A 754 11.83 -74.59 -4.19
CA GLU A 754 11.74 -73.23 -4.72
C GLU A 754 10.27 -72.76 -4.78
N GLY A 755 10.05 -71.44 -4.71
CA GLY A 755 8.75 -70.77 -4.76
C GLY A 755 7.74 -71.24 -5.83
N PRO A 756 8.15 -71.69 -7.04
CA PRO A 756 7.23 -72.11 -8.09
C PRO A 756 6.28 -73.25 -7.68
N VAL A 757 6.68 -74.12 -6.75
CA VAL A 757 5.84 -75.26 -6.31
C VAL A 757 4.66 -74.80 -5.44
N LEU A 758 4.85 -73.76 -4.61
CA LEU A 758 3.77 -73.17 -3.81
C LEU A 758 2.75 -72.43 -4.69
N ASP A 759 3.22 -71.84 -5.79
CA ASP A 759 2.37 -71.12 -6.73
C ASP A 759 1.54 -72.06 -7.61
N LEU A 760 2.08 -73.21 -8.01
CA LEU A 760 1.32 -74.26 -8.70
C LEU A 760 0.19 -74.84 -7.82
N LEU A 761 0.42 -74.99 -6.51
CA LEU A 761 -0.59 -75.47 -5.56
C LEU A 761 -1.71 -74.44 -5.30
N ASP A 762 -1.39 -73.13 -5.30
CA ASP A 762 -2.38 -72.06 -5.19
C ASP A 762 -3.18 -71.85 -6.47
N ALA A 763 -2.50 -71.92 -7.63
CA ALA A 763 -3.12 -71.84 -8.95
C ALA A 763 -4.17 -72.95 -9.13
N LEU A 764 -3.87 -74.17 -8.69
CA LEU A 764 -4.82 -75.29 -8.70
C LEU A 764 -6.07 -75.00 -7.83
N GLY A 765 -5.87 -74.42 -6.64
CA GLY A 765 -6.97 -74.05 -5.74
C GLY A 765 -7.81 -72.87 -6.25
N ALA A 766 -7.20 -71.91 -6.93
CA ALA A 766 -7.86 -70.76 -7.53
C ALA A 766 -8.69 -71.15 -8.77
N ALA A 767 -8.13 -71.93 -9.68
CA ALA A 767 -8.81 -72.39 -10.90
C ALA A 767 -10.08 -73.21 -10.57
N ALA A 768 -10.02 -74.08 -9.55
CA ALA A 768 -11.16 -74.88 -9.10
C ALA A 768 -12.32 -74.04 -8.52
N ARG A 769 -12.04 -72.94 -7.80
CA ARG A 769 -13.06 -72.03 -7.25
C ARG A 769 -13.67 -71.13 -8.32
N SER A 770 -12.85 -70.63 -9.24
CA SER A 770 -13.29 -69.76 -10.34
C SER A 770 -14.24 -70.49 -11.29
N LEU A 771 -14.01 -71.77 -11.56
CA LEU A 771 -14.89 -72.59 -12.38
C LEU A 771 -16.31 -72.70 -11.78
N ALA A 772 -16.42 -72.95 -10.47
CA ALA A 772 -17.71 -73.08 -9.80
C ALA A 772 -18.53 -71.76 -9.76
N ALA A 773 -17.85 -70.61 -9.65
CA ALA A 773 -18.50 -69.30 -9.65
C ALA A 773 -18.99 -68.87 -11.05
N LEU A 774 -18.31 -69.30 -12.12
CA LEU A 774 -18.67 -68.97 -13.49
C LEU A 774 -19.95 -69.69 -13.94
N GLU A 775 -20.17 -70.93 -13.47
CA GLU A 775 -21.35 -71.75 -13.77
C GLU A 775 -22.66 -71.17 -13.19
N ASP A 776 -22.65 -70.62 -11.96
CA ASP A 776 -23.81 -69.95 -11.35
C ASP A 776 -24.16 -68.62 -12.06
N ARG A 777 -23.16 -67.94 -12.62
CA ARG A 777 -23.33 -66.65 -13.31
C ARG A 777 -24.00 -66.81 -14.68
N ILE A 778 -23.69 -67.89 -15.40
CA ILE A 778 -24.30 -68.22 -16.70
C ILE A 778 -25.83 -68.40 -16.54
N ALA A 779 -26.28 -69.11 -15.51
CA ALA A 779 -27.71 -69.34 -15.24
C ALA A 779 -28.52 -68.05 -14.96
N LYS A 780 -27.91 -67.05 -14.31
CA LYS A 780 -28.57 -65.76 -14.02
C LYS A 780 -28.70 -64.86 -15.26
N MET A 781 -27.76 -64.96 -16.20
CA MET A 781 -27.76 -64.16 -17.42
C MET A 781 -28.87 -64.59 -18.41
N GLU A 782 -29.20 -65.89 -18.45
CA GLU A 782 -30.30 -66.40 -19.29
C GLU A 782 -31.68 -65.87 -18.87
N ALA A 783 -31.90 -65.69 -17.56
CA ALA A 783 -33.18 -65.18 -17.02
C ALA A 783 -33.43 -63.69 -17.34
N ASN A 784 -32.38 -62.88 -17.43
CA ASN A 784 -32.48 -61.45 -17.74
C ASN A 784 -32.84 -61.20 -19.22
N ARG A 785 -32.34 -62.04 -20.14
CA ARG A 785 -32.64 -61.93 -21.58
C ARG A 785 -34.15 -61.99 -21.88
N ALA A 786 -34.91 -62.79 -21.13
CA ALA A 786 -36.34 -63.02 -21.37
C ALA A 786 -37.25 -61.83 -20.97
N ARG A 787 -36.83 -60.95 -20.05
CA ARG A 787 -37.69 -59.88 -19.50
C ARG A 787 -37.83 -58.66 -20.42
N PHE A 788 -36.76 -58.25 -21.10
CA PHE A 788 -36.78 -57.10 -22.03
C PHE A 788 -37.60 -57.37 -23.30
N GLU A 789 -37.49 -58.59 -23.85
CA GLU A 789 -38.24 -58.98 -25.05
C GLU A 789 -39.77 -58.93 -24.83
N ALA A 790 -40.25 -59.33 -23.63
CA ALA A 790 -41.66 -59.24 -23.29
C ALA A 790 -42.18 -57.78 -23.19
N ALA A 791 -41.36 -56.86 -22.67
CA ALA A 791 -41.73 -55.44 -22.54
C ALA A 791 -41.76 -54.71 -23.90
N ARG A 792 -40.82 -55.03 -24.80
CA ARG A 792 -40.77 -54.47 -26.16
C ARG A 792 -42.04 -54.80 -26.95
N THR A 793 -42.49 -56.05 -26.91
CA THR A 793 -43.67 -56.50 -27.66
C THR A 793 -44.96 -55.79 -27.22
N ALA A 794 -45.12 -55.49 -25.92
CA ALA A 794 -46.30 -54.80 -25.40
C ALA A 794 -46.39 -53.33 -25.85
N LEU A 795 -45.26 -52.62 -25.93
CA LEU A 795 -45.19 -51.21 -26.33
C LEU A 795 -45.45 -50.99 -27.82
N LEU A 796 -44.93 -51.88 -28.67
CA LEU A 796 -45.16 -51.83 -30.11
C LEU A 796 -46.64 -52.03 -30.45
N ALA A 797 -47.32 -52.95 -29.75
CA ALA A 797 -48.75 -53.18 -29.90
C ALA A 797 -49.60 -51.96 -29.51
N ARG A 798 -49.26 -51.26 -28.42
CA ARG A 798 -50.00 -50.07 -27.94
C ARG A 798 -49.91 -48.89 -28.89
N LEU A 799 -48.75 -48.69 -29.52
CA LEU A 799 -48.50 -47.57 -30.43
C LEU A 799 -48.91 -47.86 -31.88
N GLY A 800 -49.52 -49.03 -32.13
CA GLY A 800 -49.99 -49.47 -33.44
C GLY A 800 -48.86 -49.68 -34.45
N LEU A 801 -47.66 -50.06 -33.96
CA LEU A 801 -46.46 -50.23 -34.78
C LEU A 801 -46.21 -51.71 -35.09
N ASP A 802 -45.54 -51.97 -36.20
CA ASP A 802 -45.21 -53.32 -36.65
C ASP A 802 -44.31 -54.03 -35.62
N PRO A 803 -44.53 -55.33 -35.31
CA PRO A 803 -43.65 -56.13 -34.45
C PRO A 803 -42.16 -56.09 -34.81
N ASP A 804 -41.83 -55.88 -36.09
CA ASP A 804 -40.46 -55.77 -36.57
C ASP A 804 -39.87 -54.34 -36.44
N THR A 805 -40.62 -53.40 -35.87
CA THR A 805 -40.14 -52.03 -35.65
C THR A 805 -39.00 -52.01 -34.63
N GLY A 806 -37.81 -51.62 -35.09
CA GLY A 806 -36.63 -51.49 -34.24
C GLY A 806 -36.82 -50.49 -33.10
N TRP A 807 -36.31 -50.82 -31.92
CA TRP A 807 -36.44 -50.01 -30.69
C TRP A 807 -35.91 -48.58 -30.83
N GLU A 808 -34.86 -48.38 -31.63
CA GLU A 808 -34.26 -47.07 -31.92
C GLU A 808 -35.20 -46.13 -32.71
N ALA A 809 -36.08 -46.69 -33.54
CA ALA A 809 -37.07 -45.93 -34.29
C ALA A 809 -38.18 -45.37 -33.35
N LEU A 810 -38.56 -46.14 -32.32
CA LEU A 810 -39.50 -45.72 -31.28
C LEU A 810 -38.95 -44.54 -30.47
N ARG A 811 -37.67 -44.62 -30.08
CA ARG A 811 -36.96 -43.59 -29.32
C ARG A 811 -36.77 -42.29 -30.11
N SER A 812 -36.46 -42.41 -31.40
CA SER A 812 -36.31 -41.27 -32.31
C SER A 812 -37.62 -40.55 -32.58
N ARG A 813 -38.76 -41.24 -32.49
CA ARG A 813 -40.10 -40.63 -32.60
C ARG A 813 -40.48 -39.86 -31.33
N LEU A 814 -40.20 -40.42 -30.15
CA LEU A 814 -40.44 -39.74 -28.86
C LEU A 814 -39.62 -38.46 -28.71
N ARG A 815 -38.33 -38.51 -29.06
CA ARG A 815 -37.43 -37.34 -28.95
C ARG A 815 -37.89 -36.15 -29.82
N ARG A 816 -38.25 -36.42 -31.08
CA ARG A 816 -38.76 -35.38 -32.00
C ARG A 816 -40.06 -34.74 -31.50
N ALA A 817 -40.94 -35.51 -30.87
CA ALA A 817 -42.19 -34.99 -30.32
C ALA A 817 -41.97 -34.13 -29.05
N GLN A 818 -41.00 -34.49 -28.20
CA GLN A 818 -40.63 -33.72 -27.00
C GLN A 818 -39.94 -32.39 -27.34
N ASP A 819 -39.06 -32.39 -28.33
CA ASP A 819 -38.36 -31.18 -28.77
C ASP A 819 -39.35 -30.15 -29.39
N ALA A 820 -40.27 -30.61 -30.24
CA ALA A 820 -41.31 -29.76 -30.83
C ALA A 820 -42.27 -29.14 -29.77
N ALA A 821 -42.58 -29.85 -28.69
CA ALA A 821 -43.42 -29.34 -27.61
C ALA A 821 -42.74 -28.22 -26.79
N ARG A 822 -41.41 -28.32 -26.57
CA ARG A 822 -40.64 -27.30 -25.86
C ARG A 822 -40.47 -26.02 -26.66
N ASP A 823 -40.24 -26.15 -27.97
CA ASP A 823 -40.11 -24.98 -28.84
C ASP A 823 -41.42 -24.20 -28.97
N ALA A 824 -42.58 -24.88 -28.94
CA ALA A 824 -43.90 -24.25 -28.95
C ALA A 824 -44.15 -23.37 -27.70
N GLU A 825 -43.75 -23.82 -26.52
CA GLU A 825 -43.90 -23.07 -25.27
C GLU A 825 -43.01 -21.82 -25.22
N ARG A 826 -41.78 -21.91 -25.74
CA ARG A 826 -40.84 -20.78 -25.84
C ARG A 826 -41.39 -19.67 -26.73
N LEU A 827 -41.93 -20.03 -27.90
CA LEU A 827 -42.49 -19.06 -28.85
C LEU A 827 -43.74 -18.35 -28.29
N ALA A 828 -44.59 -19.05 -27.54
CA ALA A 828 -45.77 -18.47 -26.89
C ALA A 828 -45.40 -17.38 -25.86
N GLN A 829 -44.34 -17.59 -25.06
CA GLN A 829 -43.87 -16.61 -24.08
C GLN A 829 -43.30 -15.34 -24.74
N GLN A 830 -42.55 -15.51 -25.85
CA GLN A 830 -42.00 -14.38 -26.61
C GLN A 830 -43.11 -13.51 -27.21
N ARG A 831 -44.12 -14.12 -27.81
CA ARG A 831 -45.28 -13.40 -28.38
C ARG A 831 -46.04 -12.58 -27.33
N THR A 832 -46.27 -13.15 -26.15
CA THR A 832 -46.99 -12.46 -25.06
C THR A 832 -46.25 -11.20 -24.57
N THR A 833 -44.92 -11.21 -24.64
CA THR A 833 -44.08 -10.07 -24.24
C THR A 833 -44.16 -8.93 -25.25
N GLU A 834 -44.04 -9.26 -26.54
CA GLU A 834 -44.11 -8.30 -27.63
C GLU A 834 -45.52 -7.65 -27.74
N ASP A 835 -46.60 -8.40 -27.51
CA ASP A 835 -47.98 -7.88 -27.51
C ASP A 835 -48.22 -6.84 -26.39
N ARG A 836 -47.61 -7.02 -25.21
CA ARG A 836 -47.70 -6.05 -24.10
C ARG A 836 -47.03 -4.73 -24.46
N GLN A 837 -45.84 -4.79 -25.06
CA GLN A 837 -45.06 -3.60 -25.40
C GLN A 837 -45.70 -2.79 -26.55
N GLU A 838 -46.35 -3.44 -27.53
CA GLU A 838 -47.11 -2.76 -28.58
C GLU A 838 -48.29 -1.94 -28.01
N ALA A 839 -48.96 -2.48 -26.96
CA ALA A 839 -50.05 -1.77 -26.31
C ALA A 839 -49.58 -0.50 -25.56
N GLU A 840 -48.36 -0.50 -25.03
CA GLU A 840 -47.73 0.66 -24.35
C GLU A 840 -47.32 1.73 -25.36
N ASP A 841 -46.62 1.35 -26.44
CA ASP A 841 -46.20 2.28 -27.49
C ASP A 841 -47.42 2.98 -28.14
N ARG A 842 -48.55 2.28 -28.28
CA ARG A 842 -49.81 2.87 -28.78
C ARG A 842 -50.38 3.95 -27.86
N ARG A 843 -50.29 3.78 -26.53
CA ARG A 843 -50.76 4.78 -25.56
C ARG A 843 -49.87 6.02 -25.56
N ALA A 844 -48.55 5.83 -25.67
CA ALA A 844 -47.60 6.93 -25.72
C ALA A 844 -47.81 7.83 -26.95
N LEU A 845 -48.14 7.24 -28.11
CA LEU A 845 -48.43 8.00 -29.33
C LEU A 845 -49.65 8.93 -29.15
N ALA A 846 -50.72 8.44 -28.54
CA ALA A 846 -51.94 9.23 -28.32
C ALA A 846 -51.69 10.44 -27.40
N ALA A 847 -50.82 10.30 -26.39
CA ALA A 847 -50.46 11.40 -25.50
C ALA A 847 -49.65 12.52 -26.20
N LEU A 848 -48.75 12.15 -27.12
CA LEU A 848 -47.99 13.13 -27.91
C LEU A 848 -48.89 13.91 -28.87
N ASP A 849 -49.89 13.24 -29.47
CA ASP A 849 -50.88 13.89 -30.35
C ASP A 849 -51.72 14.92 -29.56
N GLU A 850 -52.09 14.64 -28.30
CA GLU A 850 -52.76 15.59 -27.40
C GLU A 850 -51.87 16.81 -27.05
N GLU A 851 -50.59 16.59 -26.75
CA GLU A 851 -49.65 17.69 -26.43
C GLU A 851 -49.43 18.62 -27.64
N ARG A 852 -49.39 18.04 -28.86
CA ARG A 852 -49.29 18.81 -30.11
C ARG A 852 -50.51 19.69 -30.35
N ALA A 853 -51.71 19.20 -30.03
CA ALA A 853 -52.95 19.98 -30.12
C ALA A 853 -52.97 21.16 -29.12
N ALA A 854 -52.46 20.95 -27.90
CA ALA A 854 -52.35 22.01 -26.90
C ALA A 854 -51.36 23.12 -27.29
N LEU A 855 -50.22 22.76 -27.87
CA LEU A 855 -49.24 23.72 -28.40
C LEU A 855 -49.85 24.58 -29.51
N ALA A 856 -50.58 23.96 -30.43
CA ALA A 856 -51.27 24.66 -31.51
C ALA A 856 -52.26 25.71 -30.98
N GLN A 857 -53.06 25.35 -29.97
CA GLN A 857 -54.02 26.26 -29.36
C GLN A 857 -53.33 27.49 -28.70
N SER A 858 -52.19 27.29 -28.04
CA SER A 858 -51.46 28.36 -27.35
C SER A 858 -50.89 29.44 -28.29
N LEU A 859 -50.59 29.06 -29.54
CA LEU A 859 -50.08 29.95 -30.59
C LEU A 859 -51.21 30.63 -31.38
N GLY A 860 -52.47 30.47 -30.94
CA GLY A 860 -53.65 30.97 -31.67
C GLY A 860 -53.80 30.35 -33.05
N TRP A 861 -53.22 29.17 -33.29
CA TRP A 861 -53.22 28.52 -34.59
C TRP A 861 -54.58 27.92 -34.92
N SER A 862 -55.01 28.13 -36.15
CA SER A 862 -56.15 27.46 -36.78
C SER A 862 -55.71 26.72 -38.03
N GLU A 863 -56.46 25.71 -38.48
CA GLU A 863 -56.15 24.99 -39.73
C GLU A 863 -56.11 25.91 -40.98
N ALA A 864 -56.73 27.10 -40.90
CA ALA A 864 -56.69 28.11 -41.96
C ALA A 864 -55.33 28.84 -42.07
N ASP A 865 -54.48 28.77 -41.03
CA ASP A 865 -53.16 29.41 -40.97
C ASP A 865 -52.04 28.56 -41.61
N GLY A 866 -52.40 27.42 -42.21
CA GLY A 866 -51.45 26.47 -42.83
C GLY A 866 -50.74 25.57 -41.82
N PRO A 867 -49.60 24.92 -42.17
CA PRO A 867 -48.88 24.04 -41.26
C PRO A 867 -48.47 24.76 -39.96
N LEU A 868 -48.67 24.13 -38.80
CA LEU A 868 -48.33 24.71 -37.49
C LEU A 868 -46.90 25.26 -37.41
N ALA A 869 -45.95 24.59 -38.08
CA ALA A 869 -44.57 25.04 -38.17
C ALA A 869 -44.40 26.38 -38.93
N ALA A 870 -45.22 26.63 -39.96
CA ALA A 870 -45.18 27.87 -40.74
C ALA A 870 -45.79 29.05 -39.96
N HIS A 871 -46.88 28.81 -39.23
CA HIS A 871 -47.49 29.80 -38.34
C HIS A 871 -46.57 30.19 -37.18
N LEU A 872 -45.89 29.20 -36.58
CA LEU A 872 -44.87 29.43 -35.57
C LEU A 872 -43.70 30.27 -36.12
N ALA A 873 -43.30 30.07 -37.38
CA ALA A 873 -42.25 30.87 -38.01
C ALA A 873 -42.63 32.36 -38.13
N CYS A 874 -43.88 32.68 -38.45
CA CYS A 874 -44.37 34.07 -38.48
C CYS A 874 -44.42 34.71 -37.07
N CYS A 875 -44.80 33.95 -36.04
CA CYS A 875 -44.78 34.43 -34.65
C CYS A 875 -43.34 34.72 -34.18
N LEU A 876 -42.38 33.88 -34.55
CA LEU A 876 -40.95 34.08 -34.30
C LEU A 876 -40.40 35.31 -35.03
N GLU A 877 -40.79 35.54 -36.29
CA GLU A 877 -40.39 36.72 -37.05
C GLU A 877 -40.92 38.03 -36.42
N ALA A 878 -42.18 38.03 -35.95
CA ALA A 878 -42.76 39.16 -35.25
C ALA A 878 -42.02 39.47 -33.92
N ALA A 879 -41.71 38.44 -33.13
CA ALA A 879 -40.95 38.58 -31.89
C ALA A 879 -39.50 39.06 -32.13
N GLU A 880 -38.86 38.59 -33.19
CA GLU A 880 -37.53 39.02 -33.59
C GLU A 880 -37.50 40.48 -34.07
N LEU A 881 -38.47 40.91 -34.88
CA LEU A 881 -38.60 42.31 -35.30
C LEU A 881 -38.86 43.25 -34.10
N ARG A 882 -39.68 42.86 -33.12
CA ARG A 882 -39.88 43.61 -31.86
C ARG A 882 -38.57 43.77 -31.10
N ARG A 883 -37.80 42.69 -30.96
CA ARG A 883 -36.49 42.68 -30.31
C ARG A 883 -35.48 43.57 -31.03
N GLN A 884 -35.41 43.50 -32.36
CA GLN A 884 -34.51 44.33 -33.17
C GLN A 884 -34.85 45.83 -33.07
N VAL A 885 -36.13 46.19 -33.02
CA VAL A 885 -36.55 47.58 -32.79
C VAL A 885 -36.17 48.06 -31.38
N ALA A 886 -36.39 47.25 -30.35
CA ALA A 886 -35.99 47.56 -28.98
C ALA A 886 -34.45 47.67 -28.84
N ALA A 887 -33.72 46.78 -29.49
CA ALA A 887 -32.25 46.78 -29.53
C ALA A 887 -31.71 48.05 -30.22
N LEU A 888 -32.26 48.45 -31.37
CA LEU A 888 -31.82 49.68 -32.04
C LEU A 888 -32.19 50.95 -31.26
N LEU A 889 -33.29 50.94 -30.51
CA LEU A 889 -33.64 52.04 -29.60
C LEU A 889 -32.68 52.13 -28.41
N SER A 890 -32.25 50.98 -27.89
CA SER A 890 -31.20 50.90 -26.87
C SER A 890 -29.84 51.34 -27.43
N ASP A 891 -29.50 50.93 -28.65
CA ASP A 891 -28.25 51.29 -29.34
C ASP A 891 -28.15 52.78 -29.59
N LEU A 892 -29.27 53.47 -29.82
CA LEU A 892 -29.31 54.93 -29.96
C LEU A 892 -29.21 55.67 -28.62
N SER A 893 -29.37 54.98 -27.47
CA SER A 893 -29.24 55.62 -26.15
C SER A 893 -27.77 55.96 -25.87
N GLY A 894 -27.50 57.20 -25.48
CA GLY A 894 -26.13 57.67 -25.20
C GLY A 894 -25.25 57.94 -26.42
N ARG A 895 -25.73 57.73 -27.65
CA ARG A 895 -25.04 58.17 -28.87
C ARG A 895 -25.23 59.68 -29.10
N PRO A 896 -24.23 60.39 -29.66
CA PRO A 896 -24.32 61.82 -29.91
C PRO A 896 -25.44 62.14 -30.91
N GLU A 897 -26.25 63.17 -30.63
CA GLU A 897 -27.27 63.63 -31.56
C GLU A 897 -26.63 64.41 -32.72
N PRO A 898 -26.84 64.00 -33.98
CA PRO A 898 -26.31 64.70 -35.14
C PRO A 898 -26.99 66.08 -35.30
N GLN A 899 -26.19 67.10 -35.62
CA GLN A 899 -26.64 68.47 -35.85
C GLN A 899 -26.96 68.70 -37.35
N GLU A 900 -27.75 69.72 -37.69
CA GLU A 900 -28.11 70.03 -39.10
C GLU A 900 -26.89 70.31 -40.00
N THR A 901 -25.72 70.62 -39.42
CA THR A 901 -24.44 70.84 -40.13
C THR A 901 -23.61 69.58 -40.36
N ASP A 902 -24.02 68.42 -39.83
CA ASP A 902 -23.29 67.14 -39.94
C ASP A 902 -23.65 66.40 -41.24
N ASP A 903 -23.16 66.90 -42.37
CA ASP A 903 -23.33 66.27 -43.67
C ASP A 903 -22.43 65.01 -43.85
N PRO A 904 -22.97 63.87 -44.33
CA PRO A 904 -22.23 62.62 -44.50
C PRO A 904 -20.93 62.73 -45.31
N ALA A 905 -20.88 63.57 -46.36
CA ALA A 905 -19.69 63.68 -47.20
C ALA A 905 -18.53 64.38 -46.45
N THR A 906 -18.85 65.37 -45.63
CA THR A 906 -17.88 66.15 -44.84
C THR A 906 -17.30 65.33 -43.68
N LEU A 907 -18.12 64.53 -43.01
CA LEU A 907 -17.66 63.59 -41.97
C LEU A 907 -16.78 62.49 -42.57
N THR A 908 -17.15 61.96 -43.74
CA THR A 908 -16.40 60.90 -44.42
C THR A 908 -14.99 61.37 -44.79
N SER A 909 -14.83 62.57 -45.36
CA SER A 909 -13.52 63.13 -45.71
C SER A 909 -12.59 63.30 -44.50
N ARG A 910 -13.12 63.76 -43.36
CA ARG A 910 -12.34 63.89 -42.11
C ARG A 910 -11.94 62.54 -41.54
N ILE A 911 -12.84 61.56 -41.57
CA ILE A 911 -12.58 60.18 -41.16
C ILE A 911 -11.49 59.54 -42.04
N GLU A 912 -11.52 59.76 -43.35
CA GLU A 912 -10.50 59.23 -44.27
C GLU A 912 -9.11 59.80 -43.99
N LYS A 913 -9.00 61.12 -43.80
CA LYS A 913 -7.73 61.76 -43.45
C LYS A 913 -7.18 61.23 -42.12
N LEU A 914 -8.01 61.16 -41.07
CA LEU A 914 -7.62 60.62 -39.76
C LEU A 914 -7.26 59.13 -39.84
N ARG A 915 -7.90 58.34 -40.71
CA ARG A 915 -7.52 56.92 -40.95
C ARG A 915 -6.12 56.79 -41.53
N THR A 916 -5.75 57.65 -42.49
CA THR A 916 -4.41 57.66 -43.07
C THR A 916 -3.35 58.05 -42.03
N ASP A 917 -3.60 59.11 -41.26
CA ASP A 917 -2.68 59.56 -40.19
C ASP A 917 -2.52 58.50 -39.09
N LEU A 918 -3.63 57.85 -38.70
CA LEU A 918 -3.63 56.76 -37.73
C LEU A 918 -2.87 55.52 -38.23
N GLN A 919 -2.92 55.21 -39.53
CA GLN A 919 -2.16 54.10 -40.10
C GLN A 919 -0.65 54.34 -39.98
N LEU A 920 -0.19 55.58 -40.17
CA LEU A 920 1.19 55.96 -39.96
C LEU A 920 1.58 55.83 -38.48
N LEU A 921 0.79 56.42 -37.57
CA LEU A 921 1.02 56.36 -36.12
C LEU A 921 1.01 54.93 -35.57
N ARG A 922 0.13 54.06 -36.10
CA ARG A 922 0.10 52.62 -35.77
C ARG A 922 1.37 51.92 -36.21
N SER A 923 1.85 52.19 -37.42
CA SER A 923 3.10 51.58 -37.91
C SER A 923 4.31 52.01 -37.05
N GLU A 924 4.33 53.27 -36.60
CA GLU A 924 5.35 53.78 -35.69
C GLU A 924 5.23 53.15 -34.29
N ALA A 925 4.02 53.05 -33.74
CA ALA A 925 3.76 52.41 -32.45
C ALA A 925 4.08 50.90 -32.46
N GLU A 926 3.77 50.17 -33.54
CA GLU A 926 4.13 48.76 -33.73
C GLU A 926 5.64 48.57 -33.86
N SER A 927 6.32 49.47 -34.56
CA SER A 927 7.79 49.45 -34.66
C SER A 927 8.44 49.65 -33.29
N CYS A 928 7.98 50.66 -32.54
CA CYS A 928 8.45 50.93 -31.17
C CYS A 928 8.08 49.80 -30.19
N LEU A 929 6.90 49.20 -30.32
CA LEU A 929 6.48 48.03 -29.52
C LEU A 929 7.36 46.82 -29.82
N THR A 930 7.65 46.56 -31.09
CA THR A 930 8.54 45.47 -31.49
C THR A 930 9.93 45.68 -30.90
N ALA A 931 10.47 46.89 -31.00
CA ALA A 931 11.75 47.26 -30.39
C ALA A 931 11.74 47.10 -28.86
N HIS A 932 10.66 47.53 -28.17
CA HIS A 932 10.49 47.36 -26.74
C HIS A 932 10.41 45.88 -26.33
N LEU A 933 9.57 45.09 -27.00
CA LEU A 933 9.41 43.66 -26.71
C LEU A 933 10.67 42.87 -27.02
N ASP A 934 11.44 43.25 -28.02
CA ASP A 934 12.71 42.59 -28.36
C ASP A 934 13.81 42.97 -27.36
N ALA A 935 13.90 44.25 -26.95
CA ALA A 935 14.80 44.69 -25.88
C ALA A 935 14.45 44.05 -24.53
N ARG A 936 13.16 43.95 -24.20
CA ARG A 936 12.66 43.29 -22.99
C ARG A 936 12.87 41.79 -23.01
N ARG A 937 12.62 41.11 -24.14
CA ARG A 937 12.95 39.68 -24.31
C ARG A 937 14.44 39.41 -24.16
N ARG A 938 15.30 40.28 -24.71
CA ARG A 938 16.76 40.17 -24.55
C ARG A 938 17.18 40.36 -23.09
N LEU A 939 16.54 41.28 -22.35
CA LEU A 939 16.77 41.47 -20.92
C LEU A 939 16.28 40.27 -20.08
N GLU A 940 15.05 39.80 -20.29
CA GLU A 940 14.46 38.65 -19.60
C GLU A 940 15.21 37.34 -19.91
N ALA A 941 15.76 37.19 -21.12
CA ALA A 941 16.58 36.04 -21.50
C ALA A 941 17.94 35.97 -20.78
N VAL A 942 18.43 37.09 -20.23
CA VAL A 942 19.75 37.17 -19.56
C VAL A 942 19.60 37.37 -18.05
N GLY A 943 18.58 38.10 -17.58
CA GLY A 943 18.27 38.35 -16.17
C GLY A 943 17.32 37.29 -15.59
N GLY A 944 17.85 36.12 -15.24
CA GLY A 944 17.09 35.04 -14.61
C GLY A 944 17.29 34.93 -13.10
N ASP A 945 16.92 35.95 -12.31
CA ASP A 945 16.90 35.85 -10.84
C ASP A 945 16.01 34.68 -10.38
N ASP A 946 14.91 34.43 -11.10
CA ASP A 946 14.02 33.29 -10.88
C ASP A 946 14.69 31.94 -11.17
N ALA A 947 15.53 31.85 -12.20
CA ALA A 947 16.18 30.59 -12.56
C ALA A 947 17.29 30.22 -11.57
N LEU A 948 18.10 31.20 -11.14
CA LEU A 948 19.13 31.00 -10.12
C LEU A 948 18.52 30.69 -8.74
N ALA A 949 17.44 31.39 -8.35
CA ALA A 949 16.72 31.11 -7.11
C ALA A 949 16.06 29.73 -7.13
N ARG A 950 15.44 29.32 -8.25
CA ARG A 950 14.88 27.97 -8.42
C ARG A 950 15.95 26.89 -8.39
N ILE A 951 17.07 27.05 -9.09
CA ILE A 951 18.19 26.09 -9.05
C ILE A 951 18.76 25.98 -7.63
N ALA A 952 18.90 27.08 -6.89
CA ALA A 952 19.34 27.07 -5.50
C ALA A 952 18.32 26.37 -4.57
N SER A 953 17.03 26.67 -4.74
CA SER A 953 15.92 26.05 -3.99
C SER A 953 15.81 24.55 -4.26
N ASP A 954 15.89 24.14 -5.53
CA ASP A 954 15.82 22.74 -5.96
C ASP A 954 17.01 21.96 -5.40
N ARG A 955 18.21 22.56 -5.43
CA ARG A 955 19.42 21.97 -4.84
C ARG A 955 19.29 21.79 -3.34
N GLU A 956 18.79 22.79 -2.63
CA GLU A 956 18.61 22.71 -1.17
C GLU A 956 17.54 21.66 -0.81
N THR A 957 16.45 21.61 -1.58
CA THR A 957 15.40 20.59 -1.45
C THR A 957 15.95 19.18 -1.66
N LEU A 958 16.74 18.97 -2.72
CA LEU A 958 17.41 17.69 -3.01
C LEU A 958 18.39 17.28 -1.91
N LEU A 959 19.12 18.24 -1.31
CA LEU A 959 20.04 17.95 -0.19
C LEU A 959 19.29 17.61 1.11
N MET A 960 18.19 18.31 1.40
CA MET A 960 17.32 17.97 2.53
C MET A 960 16.71 16.58 2.36
N GLU A 961 16.15 16.30 1.18
CA GLU A 961 15.57 14.99 0.87
C GLU A 961 16.62 13.86 0.92
N LEU A 962 17.84 14.13 0.43
CA LEU A 962 18.97 13.21 0.54
C LEU A 962 19.29 12.90 2.01
N ARG A 963 19.36 13.93 2.87
CA ARG A 963 19.67 13.76 4.29
C ARG A 963 18.59 12.94 5.00
N ASP A 964 17.32 13.26 4.76
CA ASP A 964 16.20 12.62 5.44
C ASP A 964 16.05 11.16 4.98
N ARG A 965 16.11 10.90 3.67
CA ARG A 965 16.05 9.53 3.14
C ARG A 965 17.28 8.71 3.51
N ALA A 966 18.47 9.30 3.57
CA ALA A 966 19.68 8.59 4.04
C ALA A 966 19.55 8.18 5.52
N ARG A 967 19.03 9.07 6.38
CA ARG A 967 18.79 8.77 7.79
C ARG A 967 17.75 7.66 7.95
N ALA A 968 16.64 7.74 7.22
CA ALA A 968 15.60 6.71 7.23
C ALA A 968 16.13 5.36 6.71
N HIS A 969 16.93 5.37 5.64
CA HIS A 969 17.55 4.16 5.09
C HIS A 969 18.51 3.50 6.09
N LEU A 970 19.40 4.28 6.73
CA LEU A 970 20.32 3.76 7.73
C LEU A 970 19.57 3.18 8.94
N ALA A 971 18.56 3.90 9.45
CA ALA A 971 17.72 3.41 10.54
C ALA A 971 17.02 2.08 10.19
N ALA A 972 16.44 2.00 8.99
CA ALA A 972 15.80 0.78 8.51
C ALA A 972 16.80 -0.37 8.26
N ARG A 973 18.04 -0.08 7.81
CA ARG A 973 19.09 -1.09 7.63
C ARG A 973 19.58 -1.64 8.97
N PHE A 974 19.79 -0.78 9.97
CA PHE A 974 20.11 -1.22 11.32
C PHE A 974 18.95 -1.99 11.97
N GLY A 975 17.71 -1.53 11.76
CA GLY A 975 16.51 -2.25 12.19
C GLY A 975 16.42 -3.65 11.59
N LEU A 976 16.68 -3.80 10.29
CA LEU A 976 16.73 -5.09 9.62
C LEU A 976 17.83 -6.00 10.22
N MET A 977 19.04 -5.49 10.43
CA MET A 977 20.13 -6.26 11.04
C MET A 977 19.81 -6.71 12.47
N ALA A 978 19.23 -5.82 13.29
CA ALA A 978 18.80 -6.14 14.63
C ALA A 978 17.69 -7.19 14.63
N PHE A 979 16.71 -7.06 13.72
CA PHE A 979 15.62 -8.01 13.57
C PHE A 979 16.12 -9.40 13.14
N GLU A 980 16.96 -9.49 12.12
CA GLU A 980 17.55 -10.76 11.65
C GLU A 980 18.36 -11.44 12.76
N THR A 981 19.09 -10.66 13.55
CA THR A 981 19.85 -11.17 14.69
C THR A 981 18.94 -11.66 15.81
N GLY A 982 17.85 -10.93 16.09
CA GLY A 982 16.82 -11.36 17.03
C GLY A 982 16.12 -12.64 16.58
N LEU A 983 15.79 -12.75 15.29
CA LEU A 983 15.17 -13.94 14.71
C LEU A 983 16.09 -15.16 14.80
N ARG A 984 17.39 -15.02 14.50
CA ARG A 984 18.38 -16.10 14.71
C ARG A 984 18.43 -16.55 16.17
N ARG A 985 18.56 -15.63 17.13
CA ARG A 985 18.58 -15.97 18.56
C ARG A 985 17.29 -16.64 19.05
N TYR A 986 16.14 -16.18 18.56
CA TYR A 986 14.85 -16.80 18.85
C TYR A 986 14.79 -18.24 18.32
N ARG A 987 15.27 -18.47 17.09
CA ARG A 987 15.38 -19.83 16.52
C ARG A 987 16.30 -20.73 17.34
N ASP A 988 17.50 -20.27 17.66
CA ASP A 988 18.49 -21.06 18.39
C ASP A 988 17.98 -21.52 19.76
N ARG A 989 17.24 -20.65 20.47
CA ARG A 989 16.72 -20.93 21.81
C ARG A 989 15.60 -21.98 21.84
N HIS A 990 14.71 -21.98 20.85
CA HIS A 990 13.53 -22.85 20.81
C HIS A 990 13.79 -24.17 20.04
N ARG A 991 14.85 -24.23 19.22
CA ARG A 991 15.23 -25.41 18.43
C ARG A 991 15.57 -26.64 19.27
N SER A 992 16.39 -26.49 20.32
CA SER A 992 16.92 -27.63 21.08
C SER A 992 15.86 -28.41 21.85
N ALA A 993 14.86 -27.72 22.43
CA ALA A 993 13.78 -28.36 23.18
C ALA A 993 12.76 -29.06 22.25
N MET A 994 12.41 -28.43 21.13
CA MET A 994 11.51 -29.01 20.13
C MET A 994 12.13 -30.25 19.47
N LEU A 995 13.40 -30.18 19.04
CA LEU A 995 14.09 -31.32 18.45
C LEU A 995 14.17 -32.50 19.42
N ALA A 996 14.44 -32.25 20.70
CA ALA A 996 14.45 -33.30 21.72
C ALA A 996 13.08 -34.00 21.82
N ARG A 997 11.98 -33.24 21.83
CA ARG A 997 10.62 -33.79 21.89
C ARG A 997 10.20 -34.50 20.60
N ALA A 998 10.58 -33.96 19.44
CA ALA A 998 10.34 -34.62 18.15
C ALA A 998 11.15 -35.92 18.05
N SER A 999 12.38 -35.92 18.58
CA SER A 999 13.25 -37.09 18.65
C SER A 999 12.63 -38.20 19.51
N ASP A 1000 12.06 -37.86 20.67
CA ASP A 1000 11.35 -38.81 21.55
C ASP A 1000 10.06 -39.35 20.90
N ALA A 1001 9.25 -38.48 20.32
CA ALA A 1001 8.03 -38.89 19.59
C ALA A 1001 8.36 -39.79 18.39
N PHE A 1002 9.43 -39.48 17.65
CA PHE A 1002 9.87 -40.29 16.51
C PHE A 1002 10.45 -41.64 16.94
N TYR A 1003 11.20 -41.68 18.05
CA TYR A 1003 11.65 -42.92 18.67
C TYR A 1003 10.48 -43.84 19.01
N ARG A 1004 9.42 -43.31 19.65
CA ARG A 1004 8.20 -44.05 19.97
C ARG A 1004 7.43 -44.51 18.74
N LEU A 1005 7.14 -43.61 17.79
CA LEU A 1005 6.40 -43.93 16.56
C LEU A 1005 7.11 -44.96 15.68
N SER A 1006 8.44 -44.95 15.68
CA SER A 1006 9.25 -45.94 14.98
C SER A 1006 9.50 -47.21 15.78
N ARG A 1007 8.96 -47.30 17.01
CA ARG A 1007 9.15 -48.40 17.98
C ARG A 1007 10.62 -48.72 18.22
N GLY A 1008 11.44 -47.67 18.29
CA GLY A 1008 12.86 -47.78 18.51
C GLY A 1008 13.67 -48.18 17.27
N ALA A 1009 13.09 -48.21 16.06
CA ALA A 1009 13.88 -48.38 14.83
C ALA A 1009 14.81 -47.19 14.56
N TYR A 1010 14.45 -46.00 15.05
CA TYR A 1010 15.30 -44.82 15.02
C TYR A 1010 15.51 -44.29 16.44
N GLY A 1011 16.78 -44.14 16.84
CA GLY A 1011 17.18 -43.65 18.17
C GLY A 1011 16.91 -42.17 18.39
N GLY A 1012 16.67 -41.39 17.33
CA GLY A 1012 16.31 -39.98 17.46
C GLY A 1012 16.54 -39.13 16.21
N LEU A 1013 16.46 -37.81 16.37
CA LEU A 1013 16.65 -36.80 15.34
C LEU A 1013 17.79 -35.85 15.73
N THR A 1014 18.62 -35.46 14.77
CA THR A 1014 19.62 -34.40 14.96
C THR A 1014 19.69 -33.50 13.73
N ALA A 1015 20.27 -32.31 13.89
CA ALA A 1015 20.56 -31.38 12.81
C ALA A 1015 22.04 -31.47 12.44
N GLN A 1016 22.37 -31.55 11.15
CA GLN A 1016 23.73 -31.48 10.64
C GLN A 1016 23.93 -30.23 9.78
N PRO A 1017 25.05 -29.49 9.92
CA PRO A 1017 25.33 -28.33 9.09
C PRO A 1017 25.65 -28.74 7.64
N ASP A 1018 25.02 -28.05 6.69
CA ASP A 1018 25.27 -28.12 5.25
C ASP A 1018 25.46 -26.69 4.70
N GLY A 1019 26.71 -26.22 4.65
CA GLY A 1019 27.06 -24.86 4.25
C GLY A 1019 26.54 -23.78 5.22
N ALA A 1020 25.65 -22.91 4.73
CA ALA A 1020 24.98 -21.88 5.54
C ALA A 1020 23.62 -22.32 6.10
N GLN A 1021 23.22 -23.57 5.83
CA GLN A 1021 21.95 -24.17 6.25
C GLN A 1021 22.22 -25.43 7.09
N GLU A 1022 21.19 -25.98 7.72
CA GLU A 1022 21.27 -27.22 8.49
C GLU A 1022 20.20 -28.19 8.00
N VAL A 1023 20.51 -29.48 7.94
CA VAL A 1023 19.60 -30.53 7.48
C VAL A 1023 19.26 -31.48 8.61
N LEU A 1024 17.98 -31.86 8.71
CA LEU A 1024 17.48 -32.82 9.69
C LEU A 1024 17.86 -34.25 9.26
N VAL A 1025 18.47 -35.02 10.15
CA VAL A 1025 18.82 -36.42 9.94
C VAL A 1025 18.24 -37.31 11.03
N ALA A 1026 17.77 -38.49 10.63
CA ALA A 1026 17.25 -39.52 11.52
C ALA A 1026 18.37 -40.50 11.90
N LEU A 1027 18.58 -40.70 13.19
CA LEU A 1027 19.56 -41.63 13.73
C LEU A 1027 18.94 -43.02 13.79
N SER A 1028 19.43 -43.96 12.98
CA SER A 1028 18.94 -45.35 13.02
C SER A 1028 19.39 -46.02 14.32
N ALA A 1029 18.56 -46.88 14.90
CA ALA A 1029 18.93 -47.67 16.09
C ALA A 1029 19.98 -48.74 15.78
N GLU A 1030 20.09 -49.14 14.51
CA GLU A 1030 21.15 -50.00 13.98
C GLU A 1030 22.47 -49.21 13.74
N GLY A 1031 22.47 -47.90 14.00
CA GLY A 1031 23.59 -46.97 13.80
C GLY A 1031 23.48 -46.16 12.51
N GLY A 1032 24.25 -45.07 12.43
CA GLY A 1032 24.29 -44.18 11.26
C GLY A 1032 23.14 -43.16 11.19
N ALA A 1033 23.28 -42.20 10.26
CA ALA A 1033 22.31 -41.14 10.03
C ALA A 1033 21.72 -41.29 8.63
N LYS A 1034 20.39 -41.29 8.54
CA LYS A 1034 19.65 -41.26 7.27
C LYS A 1034 19.11 -39.86 7.05
N LEU A 1035 19.29 -39.35 5.83
CA LEU A 1035 18.55 -38.16 5.41
C LEU A 1035 17.07 -38.54 5.30
N ALA A 1036 16.18 -37.55 5.39
CA ALA A 1036 14.75 -37.79 5.20
C ALA A 1036 14.43 -38.44 3.84
N ALA A 1037 15.29 -38.25 2.83
CA ALA A 1037 15.21 -38.90 1.52
C ALA A 1037 15.45 -40.40 1.53
N ASP A 1038 16.21 -40.89 2.50
CA ASP A 1038 16.57 -42.31 2.62
C ASP A 1038 15.59 -43.09 3.53
N LEU A 1039 14.55 -42.42 4.02
CA LEU A 1039 13.48 -43.01 4.83
C LEU A 1039 12.35 -43.54 3.95
N SER A 1040 11.76 -44.67 4.35
CA SER A 1040 10.54 -45.18 3.70
C SER A 1040 9.40 -44.17 3.78
N LYS A 1041 8.44 -44.22 2.85
CA LYS A 1041 7.27 -43.32 2.85
C LYS A 1041 6.57 -43.27 4.22
N GLY A 1042 6.27 -44.44 4.81
CA GLY A 1042 5.65 -44.52 6.13
C GLY A 1042 6.53 -43.98 7.27
N THR A 1043 7.85 -44.18 7.21
CA THR A 1043 8.78 -43.59 8.19
C THR A 1043 8.86 -42.07 8.08
N ARG A 1044 8.78 -41.50 6.87
CA ARG A 1044 8.69 -40.05 6.69
C ARG A 1044 7.39 -39.48 7.26
N PHE A 1045 6.30 -40.22 7.16
CA PHE A 1045 5.01 -39.81 7.74
C PHE A 1045 5.07 -39.80 9.26
N GLN A 1046 5.71 -40.81 9.86
CA GLN A 1046 6.00 -40.83 11.30
C GLN A 1046 6.90 -39.68 11.75
N LEU A 1047 7.95 -39.37 10.97
CA LEU A 1047 8.83 -38.23 11.22
C LEU A 1047 8.05 -36.92 11.19
N TYR A 1048 7.21 -36.74 10.16
CA TYR A 1048 6.36 -35.57 10.05
C TYR A 1048 5.41 -35.46 11.25
N LEU A 1049 4.70 -36.54 11.60
CA LEU A 1049 3.82 -36.57 12.77
C LEU A 1049 4.56 -36.24 14.07
N ALA A 1050 5.76 -36.79 14.28
CA ALA A 1050 6.59 -36.49 15.45
C ALA A 1050 6.95 -35.00 15.57
N LEU A 1051 7.32 -34.36 14.45
CA LEU A 1051 7.59 -32.92 14.40
C LEU A 1051 6.34 -32.08 14.71
N ARG A 1052 5.16 -32.53 14.27
CA ARG A 1052 3.88 -31.84 14.50
C ARG A 1052 3.44 -31.96 15.96
N ILE A 1053 3.61 -33.12 16.59
CA ILE A 1053 3.37 -33.33 18.04
C ILE A 1053 4.32 -32.45 18.86
N ALA A 1054 5.61 -32.42 18.50
CA ALA A 1054 6.58 -31.57 19.18
C ALA A 1054 6.24 -30.08 19.05
N GLY A 1055 5.87 -29.64 17.84
CA GLY A 1055 5.44 -28.27 17.57
C GLY A 1055 4.17 -27.88 18.33
N PHE A 1056 3.19 -28.78 18.45
CA PHE A 1056 1.99 -28.56 19.25
C PHE A 1056 2.34 -28.25 20.71
N HIS A 1057 3.21 -29.06 21.32
CA HIS A 1057 3.59 -28.88 22.71
C HIS A 1057 4.46 -27.66 22.96
N GLU A 1058 5.32 -27.29 22.00
CA GLU A 1058 6.08 -26.03 22.08
C GLU A 1058 5.13 -24.83 22.02
N LEU A 1059 4.11 -24.86 21.15
CA LEU A 1059 3.16 -23.75 21.08
C LEU A 1059 2.30 -23.67 22.35
N ALA A 1060 1.85 -24.81 22.87
CA ALA A 1060 1.01 -24.86 24.06
C ALA A 1060 1.70 -24.31 25.33
N GLN A 1061 3.04 -24.24 25.36
CA GLN A 1061 3.79 -23.58 26.45
C GLN A 1061 3.72 -22.05 26.39
N SER A 1062 3.59 -21.49 25.19
CA SER A 1062 3.65 -20.04 24.97
C SER A 1062 2.27 -19.41 24.72
N ARG A 1063 1.27 -20.21 24.34
CA ARG A 1063 -0.10 -19.75 24.03
C ARG A 1063 -1.14 -20.80 24.41
N PRO A 1064 -2.40 -20.40 24.71
CA PRO A 1064 -3.48 -21.36 24.91
C PRO A 1064 -3.65 -22.25 23.67
N PRO A 1065 -3.66 -23.59 23.81
CA PRO A 1065 -3.77 -24.49 22.66
C PRO A 1065 -5.14 -24.37 21.99
N VAL A 1066 -5.16 -24.62 20.69
CA VAL A 1066 -6.38 -24.78 19.86
C VAL A 1066 -6.59 -26.26 19.55
N PRO A 1067 -7.80 -26.71 19.18
CA PRO A 1067 -8.08 -28.11 18.92
C PRO A 1067 -7.17 -28.63 17.80
N PHE A 1068 -6.58 -29.80 18.00
CA PHE A 1068 -5.84 -30.51 16.97
C PHE A 1068 -6.75 -31.53 16.31
N ILE A 1069 -6.81 -31.55 14.97
CA ILE A 1069 -7.67 -32.48 14.22
C ILE A 1069 -6.84 -33.33 13.25
N ALA A 1070 -6.99 -34.65 13.29
CA ALA A 1070 -6.32 -35.57 12.35
C ALA A 1070 -7.35 -36.43 11.61
N ASP A 1071 -7.32 -36.45 10.26
CA ASP A 1071 -8.21 -37.22 9.38
C ASP A 1071 -7.45 -38.38 8.72
N ASP A 1072 -7.69 -39.61 9.21
CA ASP A 1072 -7.14 -40.88 8.69
C ASP A 1072 -5.62 -40.99 8.53
N ILE A 1073 -4.86 -40.25 9.33
CA ILE A 1073 -3.39 -40.19 9.22
C ILE A 1073 -2.63 -41.50 9.55
N MET A 1074 -3.33 -42.57 9.92
CA MET A 1074 -2.75 -43.85 10.36
C MET A 1074 -2.93 -44.98 9.34
N GLU A 1075 -3.45 -44.72 8.14
CA GLU A 1075 -3.67 -45.76 7.11
C GLU A 1075 -2.38 -46.54 6.76
N THR A 1076 -1.22 -45.88 6.83
CA THR A 1076 0.09 -46.48 6.53
C THR A 1076 0.79 -47.10 7.75
N PHE A 1077 0.12 -47.13 8.92
CA PHE A 1077 0.70 -47.57 10.19
C PHE A 1077 0.16 -48.98 10.51
N ASP A 1078 1.02 -49.87 10.99
CA ASP A 1078 0.56 -51.13 11.58
C ASP A 1078 -0.13 -50.90 12.94
N ASP A 1079 -0.78 -51.92 13.48
CA ASP A 1079 -1.54 -51.82 14.74
C ASP A 1079 -0.68 -51.33 15.91
N ASP A 1080 0.56 -51.81 16.00
CA ASP A 1080 1.48 -51.45 17.08
C ASP A 1080 1.94 -49.98 16.97
N ARG A 1081 2.23 -49.50 15.75
CA ARG A 1081 2.57 -48.09 15.49
C ARG A 1081 1.37 -47.19 15.70
N SER A 1082 0.18 -47.65 15.35
CA SER A 1082 -1.08 -46.96 15.61
C SER A 1082 -1.32 -46.82 17.12
N ALA A 1083 -1.00 -47.84 17.91
CA ALA A 1083 -1.06 -47.78 19.37
C ALA A 1083 -0.10 -46.72 19.95
N GLU A 1084 1.16 -46.68 19.50
CA GLU A 1084 2.12 -45.64 19.91
C GLU A 1084 1.68 -44.23 19.47
N ALA A 1085 1.12 -44.11 18.27
CA ALA A 1085 0.58 -42.84 17.78
C ALA A 1085 -0.60 -42.37 18.64
N PHE A 1086 -1.53 -43.26 19.00
CA PHE A 1086 -2.62 -42.91 19.93
C PHE A 1086 -2.12 -42.59 21.33
N ALA A 1087 -1.09 -43.27 21.83
CA ALA A 1087 -0.48 -42.93 23.11
C ALA A 1087 0.12 -41.51 23.10
N LEU A 1088 0.80 -41.12 22.02
CA LEU A 1088 1.31 -39.76 21.84
C LEU A 1088 0.20 -38.72 21.66
N LEU A 1089 -0.86 -39.04 20.92
CA LEU A 1089 -2.04 -38.18 20.80
C LEU A 1089 -2.77 -38.04 22.14
N ALA A 1090 -2.79 -39.09 22.97
CA ALA A 1090 -3.32 -39.05 24.33
C ALA A 1090 -2.48 -38.13 25.22
N ASP A 1091 -1.14 -38.20 25.14
CA ASP A 1091 -0.25 -37.25 25.83
C ASP A 1091 -0.48 -35.80 25.39
N MET A 1092 -0.67 -35.61 24.08
CA MET A 1092 -1.02 -34.31 23.50
C MET A 1092 -2.39 -33.81 24.01
N SER A 1093 -3.35 -34.72 24.16
CA SER A 1093 -4.71 -34.44 24.61
C SER A 1093 -4.83 -34.01 26.08
N ARG A 1094 -3.78 -34.23 26.89
CA ARG A 1094 -3.69 -33.70 28.26
C ARG A 1094 -3.38 -32.21 28.29
N VAL A 1095 -2.86 -31.67 27.19
CA VAL A 1095 -2.47 -30.26 27.07
C VAL A 1095 -3.54 -29.45 26.34
N GLY A 1096 -4.14 -30.00 25.27
CA GLY A 1096 -5.26 -29.40 24.56
C GLY A 1096 -6.06 -30.43 23.80
N GLN A 1097 -7.25 -30.07 23.30
CA GLN A 1097 -8.16 -31.03 22.69
C GLN A 1097 -7.59 -31.69 21.42
N VAL A 1098 -7.76 -33.01 21.29
CA VAL A 1098 -7.38 -33.79 20.10
C VAL A 1098 -8.60 -34.51 19.54
N ILE A 1099 -8.84 -34.36 18.24
CA ILE A 1099 -9.94 -34.98 17.52
C ILE A 1099 -9.37 -35.81 16.37
N TYR A 1100 -9.54 -37.12 16.42
CA TYR A 1100 -9.09 -38.05 15.39
C TYR A 1100 -10.30 -38.58 14.61
N LEU A 1101 -10.30 -38.46 13.30
CA LEU A 1101 -11.33 -38.94 12.39
C LEU A 1101 -10.81 -40.20 11.70
N THR A 1102 -11.61 -41.28 11.65
CA THR A 1102 -11.23 -42.49 10.92
C THR A 1102 -12.43 -43.26 10.39
N HIS A 1103 -12.23 -44.01 9.30
CA HIS A 1103 -13.17 -45.02 8.82
C HIS A 1103 -12.87 -46.44 9.30
N HIS A 1104 -11.73 -46.65 9.95
CA HIS A 1104 -11.29 -47.96 10.40
C HIS A 1104 -11.78 -48.25 11.82
N ARG A 1105 -12.66 -49.25 11.95
CA ARG A 1105 -13.22 -49.62 13.25
C ARG A 1105 -12.18 -50.19 14.22
N HIS A 1106 -11.17 -50.92 13.71
CA HIS A 1106 -10.10 -51.47 14.55
C HIS A 1106 -9.27 -50.36 15.23
N LEU A 1107 -9.04 -49.22 14.56
CA LEU A 1107 -8.35 -48.07 15.17
C LEU A 1107 -9.13 -47.47 16.35
N CYS A 1108 -10.45 -47.60 16.37
CA CYS A 1108 -11.27 -47.18 17.52
C CYS A 1108 -11.04 -48.06 18.75
N ASP A 1109 -10.74 -49.33 18.56
CA ASP A 1109 -10.43 -50.26 19.64
C ASP A 1109 -9.00 -50.01 20.13
N ILE A 1110 -8.03 -49.85 19.22
CA ILE A 1110 -6.64 -49.49 19.56
C ILE A 1110 -6.59 -48.15 20.32
N ALA A 1111 -7.37 -47.14 19.89
CA ALA A 1111 -7.44 -45.86 20.60
C ALA A 1111 -7.99 -45.99 22.03
N ARG A 1112 -8.97 -46.88 22.24
CA ARG A 1112 -9.55 -47.17 23.56
C ARG A 1112 -8.55 -47.88 24.47
N ASP A 1113 -7.78 -48.80 23.91
CA ASP A 1113 -6.74 -49.53 24.64
C ASP A 1113 -5.57 -48.61 25.02
N ALA A 1114 -5.14 -47.75 24.10
CA ALA A 1114 -4.08 -46.76 24.34
C ALA A 1114 -4.54 -45.63 25.28
N CYS A 1115 -5.82 -45.25 25.24
CA CYS A 1115 -6.41 -44.19 26.05
C CYS A 1115 -7.84 -44.57 26.49
N PRO A 1116 -8.01 -45.20 27.67
CA PRO A 1116 -9.33 -45.63 28.15
C PRO A 1116 -10.35 -44.50 28.33
N GLY A 1117 -9.88 -43.25 28.50
CA GLY A 1117 -10.72 -42.05 28.61
C GLY A 1117 -11.13 -41.43 27.26
N ALA A 1118 -10.74 -42.02 26.12
CA ALA A 1118 -11.06 -41.47 24.81
C ALA A 1118 -12.57 -41.53 24.52
N SER A 1119 -13.15 -40.42 24.09
CA SER A 1119 -14.57 -40.32 23.74
C SER A 1119 -14.78 -40.75 22.29
N LEU A 1120 -15.65 -41.74 22.07
CA LEU A 1120 -15.99 -42.25 20.73
C LEU A 1120 -17.29 -41.62 20.23
N ILE A 1121 -17.22 -40.99 19.05
CA ILE A 1121 -18.34 -40.31 18.39
C ILE A 1121 -18.62 -41.01 17.07
N ASP A 1122 -19.77 -41.66 16.95
CA ASP A 1122 -20.17 -42.34 15.72
C ASP A 1122 -20.99 -41.41 14.82
N LEU A 1123 -20.49 -41.12 13.61
CA LEU A 1123 -21.17 -40.29 12.62
C LEU A 1123 -22.39 -40.96 12.00
N THR A 1124 -22.52 -42.29 12.11
CA THR A 1124 -23.67 -43.06 11.59
C THR A 1124 -24.84 -43.16 12.56
N ALA A 1125 -24.60 -42.89 13.86
CA ALA A 1125 -25.67 -42.85 14.84
C ALA A 1125 -26.66 -41.71 14.49
N PRO A 1126 -27.99 -41.91 14.58
CA PRO A 1126 -28.98 -40.92 14.15
C PRO A 1126 -28.91 -39.57 14.89
#